data_AF-A0A7K1V205-F1
#
_entry.id   AF-A0A7K1V205-F1
#
_cell.length_a   1.000
_cell.length_b   1.000
_cell.length_c   1.000
_cell.angle_alpha   90.00
_cell.angle_beta   90.00
_cell.angle_gamma   90.00
#
_symmetry.space_group_name_H-M   'P 1'
#
loop_
_entity.id
_entity.type
_entity.pdbx_description
1 polymer ?
#
loop_
_entity_poly.entity_id
_entity_poly.type
_entity_poly.pdbx_seq_one_letter_code
_entity_poly.pdbx_strand_id
1 'polypeptide(L)'
;MTVLDFDGIAFDPSGAAQRPATEAEPASSPRSDTAAPSPEAAAAQPNRSAYASATAVNPDPRRPGAVHPVVADAIAQLRAGVIEAHRAALSAQTTLQREAWRRAVAAAAPFTTERQEPGVGTPRGASPIETGTGPALMHALEGAFKPLARPRVARLDRGELERLAATEMSGVFGGNHRRDGVEVAARLAATTPLVLTEVSALELYGGGGNGRVVARFEGDPRAAALQVGEVFALYAGMPLCLSGSVLTGGVGEAGSEFASGTVELVVDRLDLVPRPFLQATATCEGMAGTLAVTVLVTEPSGARVGPGEAVPGLLLNEFHMAHLARGDQAIAMGAEFAPYTGVRATRLPTGGLLLVDRVLRFDGERGNLESASYDTEYDSPADSWYYGDTANDSMPHFVYMETSLQAALLMGYYAGPTLTQPGVTLSLRNLGGTATVLRQVDLRDRTIEQSSRLLSTTILPGSSLQTFDYTLSVDGEPFYQGETMFGYFSDQALGNQTGLDAGRYVPSWLTAHPEAATRTIDVAARRADPAARACSRDRLALIDRVEVVDEGGNYGAGYLHSLRTIDPGDWFFARHFHLDPVIPGSLGVESVIHAVQEWMLDAGFADGMADPVFRIPVGIAFSWRYRGQFLPTDGTVELEAHIKSVRRDEHGTTVVVDGSLWKPGLRIYELVDLAVELADRKASE
;
A
#
# COMPACT_ATOMS: atom_id res chain seq x y z
N MET A 1 -30.93 -5.57 5.81
CA MET A 1 -30.76 -5.22 7.23
C MET A 1 -30.82 -6.48 8.07
N THR A 2 -29.66 -7.07 8.32
CA THR A 2 -29.42 -8.09 9.34
C THR A 2 -28.49 -7.44 10.34
N VAL A 3 -28.92 -7.31 11.59
CA VAL A 3 -28.05 -6.79 12.65
C VAL A 3 -26.99 -7.84 12.94
N LEU A 4 -25.72 -7.46 12.88
CA LEU A 4 -24.63 -8.28 13.38
C LEU A 4 -24.63 -8.17 14.91
N ASP A 5 -25.35 -9.08 15.57
CA ASP A 5 -25.34 -9.14 17.04
C ASP A 5 -23.91 -9.34 17.56
N PHE A 6 -23.52 -8.47 18.47
CA PHE A 6 -22.21 -8.47 19.11
C PHE A 6 -22.39 -8.99 20.54
N ASP A 7 -22.02 -10.25 20.76
CA ASP A 7 -21.98 -10.88 22.08
C ASP A 7 -20.89 -10.24 22.95
N GLY A 8 -21.21 -9.08 23.52
CA GLY A 8 -20.32 -8.24 24.31
C GLY A 8 -20.00 -8.83 25.68
N ILE A 9 -19.18 -9.88 25.71
CA ILE A 9 -18.61 -10.44 26.95
C ILE A 9 -17.76 -9.36 27.63
N ALA A 10 -18.30 -8.77 28.70
CA ALA A 10 -17.62 -7.76 29.48
C ALA A 10 -16.44 -8.33 30.27
N PHE A 11 -15.41 -7.50 30.46
CA PHE A 11 -14.23 -7.83 31.25
C PHE A 11 -14.53 -7.80 32.75
N ASP A 12 -14.31 -8.91 33.45
CA ASP A 12 -14.33 -8.98 34.93
C ASP A 12 -12.95 -8.55 35.48
N PRO A 13 -12.85 -7.42 36.21
CA PRO A 13 -11.58 -6.95 36.78
C PRO A 13 -11.21 -7.65 38.10
N SER A 14 -12.05 -8.55 38.62
CA SER A 14 -11.94 -9.16 39.95
C SER A 14 -11.77 -10.67 39.90
N GLY A 15 -10.55 -11.12 39.61
CA GLY A 15 -10.20 -12.56 39.50
C GLY A 15 -10.45 -13.37 40.78
N ALA A 16 -11.68 -13.87 40.93
CA ALA A 16 -12.13 -14.71 42.03
C ALA A 16 -12.92 -15.91 41.50
N ALA A 17 -12.29 -17.09 41.49
CA ALA A 17 -12.93 -18.30 40.97
C ALA A 17 -14.12 -18.73 41.86
N GLN A 18 -15.32 -18.86 41.27
CA GLN A 18 -16.49 -19.42 41.93
C GLN A 18 -17.01 -20.68 41.23
N ARG A 19 -17.37 -21.66 42.05
CA ARG A 19 -18.11 -22.88 41.67
C ARG A 19 -19.62 -22.63 41.79
N PRO A 20 -20.50 -23.47 41.22
CA PRO A 20 -21.86 -23.09 40.89
C PRO A 20 -22.76 -22.77 42.09
N ALA A 21 -23.75 -21.92 41.84
CA ALA A 21 -24.70 -21.41 42.82
C ALA A 21 -25.87 -22.37 43.12
N THR A 22 -26.59 -22.06 44.20
CA THR A 22 -27.93 -22.58 44.53
C THR A 22 -28.89 -21.41 44.79
N GLU A 23 -30.20 -21.68 44.68
CA GLU A 23 -31.26 -20.69 44.48
C GLU A 23 -31.61 -19.82 45.70
N ALA A 24 -32.11 -18.59 45.48
CA ALA A 24 -33.40 -18.08 46.00
C ALA A 24 -33.72 -16.63 45.58
N GLU A 25 -35.01 -16.33 45.44
CA GLU A 25 -35.67 -15.03 45.15
C GLU A 25 -36.24 -14.34 46.44
N PRO A 26 -36.96 -13.19 46.40
CA PRO A 26 -36.70 -11.88 45.76
C PRO A 26 -37.08 -10.68 46.71
N ALA A 27 -37.48 -9.51 46.13
CA ALA A 27 -38.20 -8.35 46.72
C ALA A 27 -37.36 -7.33 47.56
N SER A 28 -37.66 -6.01 47.61
CA SER A 28 -38.61 -5.13 46.88
C SER A 28 -38.26 -3.63 47.03
N SER A 29 -38.68 -2.78 46.07
CA SER A 29 -38.71 -1.28 46.13
C SER A 29 -39.97 -0.77 46.91
N PRO A 30 -40.37 0.55 46.98
CA PRO A 30 -39.88 1.79 46.31
C PRO A 30 -39.95 3.14 47.13
N ARG A 31 -39.81 4.30 46.43
CA ARG A 31 -40.22 5.71 46.78
C ARG A 31 -39.30 6.49 47.77
N SER A 32 -38.82 7.72 47.50
CA SER A 32 -39.43 9.08 47.24
C SER A 32 -39.77 9.83 48.56
N ASP A 33 -39.69 11.17 48.74
CA ASP A 33 -39.75 12.35 47.84
C ASP A 33 -39.07 13.66 48.38
N THR A 34 -38.75 14.60 47.47
CA THR A 34 -38.77 16.09 47.55
C THR A 34 -38.04 16.98 48.60
N ALA A 35 -37.44 18.08 48.07
CA ALA A 35 -37.49 19.50 48.49
C ALA A 35 -36.52 20.13 49.53
N ALA A 36 -36.27 21.44 49.33
CA ALA A 36 -35.51 22.41 50.17
C ALA A 36 -36.43 23.62 50.53
N PRO A 37 -36.07 24.58 51.42
CA PRO A 37 -35.11 25.66 51.09
C PRO A 37 -34.29 26.26 52.28
N SER A 38 -33.47 27.30 52.00
CA SER A 38 -32.74 28.17 52.96
C SER A 38 -33.60 29.39 53.42
N PRO A 39 -33.22 30.30 54.38
CA PRO A 39 -32.00 31.14 54.38
C PRO A 39 -31.38 31.56 55.77
N GLU A 40 -30.32 32.40 55.74
CA GLU A 40 -29.86 33.50 56.66
C GLU A 40 -30.12 33.49 58.20
N ALA A 41 -29.32 34.05 59.14
CA ALA A 41 -27.95 34.65 59.23
C ALA A 41 -27.61 34.82 60.77
N ALA A 42 -26.78 35.69 61.40
CA ALA A 42 -25.91 36.84 61.07
C ALA A 42 -24.93 37.20 62.27
N ALA A 43 -23.91 38.06 62.02
CA ALA A 43 -23.14 38.91 62.98
C ALA A 43 -22.17 38.25 64.02
N ALA A 44 -21.16 38.92 64.61
CA ALA A 44 -20.81 40.36 64.66
C ALA A 44 -19.28 40.68 64.68
N GLN A 45 -18.93 41.98 64.57
CA GLN A 45 -17.57 42.61 64.63
C GLN A 45 -17.43 43.44 65.96
N PRO A 46 -16.60 44.52 66.18
CA PRO A 46 -15.58 45.28 65.38
C PRO A 46 -14.27 45.61 66.19
N ASN A 47 -13.36 46.59 65.93
CA ASN A 47 -13.43 47.90 65.24
C ASN A 47 -12.05 48.62 64.99
N ARG A 48 -12.05 49.70 64.17
CA ARG A 48 -11.04 50.79 63.97
C ARG A 48 -9.76 50.45 63.15
N SER A 49 -9.06 51.34 62.42
CA SER A 49 -9.25 52.74 61.90
C SER A 49 -7.93 53.19 61.19
N ALA A 50 -7.80 53.96 60.09
CA ALA A 50 -8.70 54.51 59.06
C ALA A 50 -7.91 54.84 57.73
N TYR A 51 -7.99 56.05 57.15
CA TYR A 51 -7.48 56.44 55.81
C TYR A 51 -6.22 57.33 55.79
N ALA A 52 -5.36 57.19 54.76
CA ALA A 52 -4.68 58.27 54.01
C ALA A 52 -3.94 57.72 52.75
N SER A 53 -3.54 58.57 51.80
CA SER A 53 -3.00 58.18 50.47
C SER A 53 -1.71 58.88 50.06
N ALA A 54 -0.73 58.17 49.46
CA ALA A 54 0.17 58.68 48.42
C ALA A 54 1.07 57.60 47.75
N THR A 55 1.22 57.72 46.43
CA THR A 55 2.23 57.16 45.49
C THR A 55 3.46 56.38 46.01
N ALA A 56 3.69 55.18 45.46
CA ALA A 56 5.01 54.55 45.27
C ALA A 56 5.03 53.68 43.99
N VAL A 57 6.21 53.40 43.42
CA VAL A 57 6.39 52.72 42.12
C VAL A 57 6.24 51.20 42.23
N ASN A 58 5.60 50.57 41.24
CA ASN A 58 5.40 49.12 41.15
C ASN A 58 6.25 48.49 40.01
N PRO A 59 7.17 47.55 40.27
CA PRO A 59 7.98 46.89 39.23
C PRO A 59 7.21 45.83 38.43
N ASP A 60 7.41 45.79 37.10
CA ASP A 60 6.79 44.80 36.18
C ASP A 60 7.30 43.36 36.46
N PRO A 61 6.42 42.35 36.61
CA PRO A 61 6.81 40.96 36.87
C PRO A 61 7.49 40.23 35.67
N ARG A 62 7.80 40.91 34.56
CA ARG A 62 8.38 40.30 33.35
C ARG A 62 9.91 40.39 33.26
N ARG A 63 10.61 39.80 34.25
CA ARG A 63 12.03 39.43 34.12
C ARG A 63 12.27 38.02 34.68
N PRO A 64 12.83 37.09 33.88
CA PRO A 64 13.36 35.84 34.42
C PRO A 64 14.45 36.11 35.47
N GLY A 65 14.43 35.36 36.57
CA GLY A 65 15.47 35.45 37.59
C GLY A 65 16.84 35.05 37.04
N ALA A 66 17.89 35.80 37.38
CA ALA A 66 19.24 35.51 36.93
C ALA A 66 19.72 34.15 37.50
N VAL A 67 20.03 33.20 36.62
CA VAL A 67 20.57 31.90 37.00
C VAL A 67 21.92 32.09 37.68
N HIS A 68 22.10 31.48 38.86
CA HIS A 68 23.33 31.61 39.63
C HIS A 68 24.55 31.13 38.80
N PRO A 69 25.70 31.84 38.76
CA PRO A 69 26.77 31.58 37.79
C PRO A 69 27.27 30.12 37.74
N VAL A 70 27.38 29.49 38.90
CA VAL A 70 27.79 28.08 39.04
C VAL A 70 26.82 27.10 38.34
N VAL A 71 25.52 27.42 38.34
CA VAL A 71 24.48 26.60 37.69
C VAL A 71 24.48 26.84 36.17
N ALA A 72 24.74 28.09 35.74
CA ALA A 72 24.88 28.41 34.31
C ALA A 72 26.09 27.68 33.68
N ASP A 73 27.22 27.63 34.39
CA ASP A 73 28.42 26.93 33.92
C ASP A 73 28.21 25.40 33.86
N ALA A 74 27.59 24.81 34.89
CA ALA A 74 27.23 23.38 34.86
C ALA A 74 26.30 23.01 33.69
N ILE A 75 25.32 23.88 33.35
CA ILE A 75 24.45 23.71 32.18
C ILE A 75 25.22 23.85 30.87
N ALA A 76 26.22 24.75 30.80
CA ALA A 76 27.08 24.90 29.63
C ALA A 76 27.98 23.66 29.41
N GLN A 77 28.59 23.13 30.47
CA GLN A 77 29.39 21.90 30.44
C GLN A 77 28.55 20.69 29.99
N LEU A 78 27.33 20.54 30.53
CA LEU A 78 26.39 19.47 30.11
C LEU A 78 26.01 19.60 28.63
N ARG A 79 25.73 20.82 28.13
CA ARG A 79 25.46 21.04 26.70
C ARG A 79 26.67 20.69 25.82
N ALA A 80 27.88 21.05 26.23
CA ALA A 80 29.10 20.72 25.51
C ALA A 80 29.28 19.19 25.39
N GLY A 81 29.14 18.46 26.50
CA GLY A 81 29.23 16.99 26.52
C GLY A 81 28.15 16.29 25.66
N VAL A 82 26.92 16.80 25.66
CA VAL A 82 25.84 16.27 24.78
C VAL A 82 26.14 16.52 23.29
N ILE A 83 26.64 17.70 22.94
CA ILE A 83 27.03 18.04 21.56
C ILE A 83 28.22 17.16 21.11
N GLU A 84 29.20 16.94 21.98
CA GLU A 84 30.35 16.08 21.70
C GLU A 84 29.93 14.60 21.53
N ALA A 85 29.10 14.07 22.43
CA ALA A 85 28.56 12.72 22.33
C ALA A 85 27.74 12.52 21.05
N HIS A 86 26.91 13.49 20.65
CA HIS A 86 26.13 13.43 19.41
C HIS A 86 27.03 13.49 18.16
N ARG A 87 28.06 14.34 18.16
CA ARG A 87 29.09 14.38 17.10
C ARG A 87 29.87 13.06 17.02
N ALA A 88 30.21 12.45 18.14
CA ALA A 88 30.88 11.16 18.21
C ALA A 88 29.99 10.03 17.64
N ALA A 89 28.70 10.01 17.99
CA ALA A 89 27.73 9.05 17.45
C ALA A 89 27.57 9.16 15.92
N LEU A 90 27.40 10.38 15.39
CA LEU A 90 27.34 10.63 13.95
C LEU A 90 28.64 10.23 13.22
N SER A 91 29.80 10.46 13.83
CA SER A 91 31.10 10.04 13.29
C SER A 91 31.24 8.51 13.25
N ALA A 92 30.81 7.82 14.32
CA ALA A 92 30.80 6.36 14.38
C ALA A 92 29.83 5.76 13.34
N GLN A 93 28.62 6.31 13.22
CA GLN A 93 27.63 5.89 12.22
C GLN A 93 28.14 6.08 10.78
N THR A 94 28.74 7.24 10.49
CA THR A 94 29.36 7.54 9.18
C THR A 94 30.51 6.57 8.88
N THR A 95 31.32 6.24 9.89
CA THR A 95 32.43 5.28 9.76
C THR A 95 31.92 3.86 9.48
N LEU A 96 30.87 3.43 10.18
CA LEU A 96 30.25 2.11 10.02
C LEU A 96 29.57 1.99 8.65
N GLN A 97 28.89 3.03 8.17
CA GLN A 97 28.34 3.09 6.80
C GLN A 97 29.45 3.00 5.74
N ARG A 98 30.56 3.73 5.90
CA ARG A 98 31.73 3.66 5.00
C ARG A 98 32.44 2.30 5.02
N GLU A 99 32.38 1.58 6.12
CA GLU A 99 32.92 0.22 6.26
C GLU A 99 31.98 -0.82 5.62
N ALA A 100 30.68 -0.71 5.84
CA ALA A 100 29.67 -1.54 5.18
C ALA A 100 29.72 -1.38 3.64
N TRP A 101 29.82 -0.13 3.15
CA TRP A 101 30.02 0.16 1.73
C TRP A 101 31.30 -0.47 1.16
N ARG A 102 32.45 -0.30 1.83
CA ARG A 102 33.71 -0.91 1.38
C ARG A 102 33.65 -2.44 1.37
N ARG A 103 32.91 -3.07 2.28
CA ARG A 103 32.68 -4.53 2.28
C ARG A 103 31.75 -4.98 1.15
N ALA A 104 30.67 -4.25 0.88
CA ALA A 104 29.79 -4.54 -0.26
C ALA A 104 30.55 -4.43 -1.60
N VAL A 105 31.35 -3.39 -1.79
CA VAL A 105 32.21 -3.21 -2.97
C VAL A 105 33.29 -4.30 -3.05
N ALA A 106 33.91 -4.70 -1.94
CA ALA A 106 34.90 -5.78 -1.92
C ALA A 106 34.29 -7.16 -2.22
N ALA A 107 33.02 -7.39 -1.85
CA ALA A 107 32.27 -8.61 -2.17
C ALA A 107 31.82 -8.67 -3.65
N ALA A 108 31.89 -7.55 -4.38
CA ALA A 108 31.54 -7.45 -5.80
C ALA A 108 32.73 -7.71 -6.76
N ALA A 109 33.87 -8.21 -6.25
CA ALA A 109 34.97 -8.67 -7.10
C ALA A 109 34.55 -9.96 -7.88
N PRO A 110 34.90 -10.09 -9.18
CA PRO A 110 34.34 -11.13 -10.03
C PRO A 110 34.88 -12.53 -9.70
N PHE A 111 33.97 -13.50 -9.59
CA PHE A 111 34.32 -14.92 -9.58
C PHE A 111 34.95 -15.32 -10.92
N THR A 112 36.24 -15.67 -10.91
CA THR A 112 36.88 -16.37 -12.02
C THR A 112 36.42 -17.82 -12.05
N THR A 113 35.36 -18.11 -12.83
CA THR A 113 34.94 -19.48 -13.12
C THR A 113 35.84 -20.11 -14.18
N GLU A 114 36.58 -21.15 -13.79
CA GLU A 114 37.35 -21.96 -14.74
C GLU A 114 36.38 -22.69 -15.69
N ARG A 115 36.56 -22.50 -17.00
CA ARG A 115 35.79 -23.24 -18.01
C ARG A 115 36.30 -24.67 -18.11
N GLN A 116 35.48 -25.63 -17.67
CA GLN A 116 35.60 -27.02 -18.10
C GLN A 116 34.72 -27.23 -19.35
N GLU A 117 35.31 -27.70 -20.46
CA GLU A 117 34.58 -27.92 -21.71
C GLU A 117 33.79 -29.25 -21.69
N PRO A 118 32.52 -29.25 -22.12
CA PRO A 118 31.80 -30.46 -22.49
C PRO A 118 31.71 -30.65 -24.02
N GLY A 119 32.02 -31.88 -24.46
CA GLY A 119 32.13 -32.36 -25.83
C GLY A 119 31.15 -31.84 -26.90
N VAL A 120 31.70 -31.69 -28.12
CA VAL A 120 30.95 -31.40 -29.35
C VAL A 120 29.92 -32.48 -29.64
N GLY A 121 28.63 -32.11 -29.63
CA GLY A 121 27.51 -32.97 -30.02
C GLY A 121 26.39 -32.18 -30.69
N THR A 122 26.32 -32.21 -32.02
CA THR A 122 25.33 -31.46 -32.80
C THR A 122 24.05 -32.27 -33.04
N PRO A 123 22.86 -31.68 -32.78
CA PRO A 123 21.69 -31.94 -33.61
C PRO A 123 21.29 -30.69 -34.43
N ARG A 124 20.58 -30.92 -35.53
CA ARG A 124 20.24 -29.88 -36.51
C ARG A 124 19.01 -29.05 -36.11
N GLY A 125 19.17 -27.73 -36.25
CA GLY A 125 18.19 -26.74 -36.68
C GLY A 125 16.69 -27.07 -36.60
N ALA A 126 16.00 -26.31 -35.75
CA ALA A 126 14.64 -25.83 -35.98
C ALA A 126 14.71 -24.30 -36.12
N SER A 127 14.15 -23.75 -37.20
CA SER A 127 13.90 -22.30 -37.29
C SER A 127 12.72 -21.95 -36.39
N PRO A 128 12.64 -20.71 -35.85
CA PRO A 128 11.42 -20.23 -35.22
C PRO A 128 10.27 -20.30 -36.22
N ILE A 129 9.12 -20.82 -35.79
CA ILE A 129 7.86 -20.61 -36.52
C ILE A 129 7.35 -19.24 -36.09
N GLU A 130 7.26 -18.30 -37.02
CA GLU A 130 6.66 -16.99 -36.78
C GLU A 130 5.13 -17.11 -36.64
N THR A 131 4.68 -17.56 -35.46
CA THR A 131 3.29 -17.37 -35.04
C THR A 131 3.07 -15.89 -34.72
N GLY A 132 2.40 -15.18 -35.63
CA GLY A 132 2.18 -13.74 -35.47
C GLY A 132 1.32 -13.41 -34.25
N THR A 133 1.96 -12.83 -33.23
CA THR A 133 1.32 -12.13 -32.11
C THR A 133 1.87 -10.70 -32.07
N GLY A 134 1.08 -9.75 -31.53
CA GLY A 134 1.59 -8.41 -31.24
C GLY A 134 2.74 -8.44 -30.22
N PRO A 135 3.47 -7.32 -30.03
CA PRO A 135 4.48 -7.24 -28.98
C PRO A 135 3.84 -7.58 -27.63
N ALA A 136 4.38 -8.60 -26.96
CA ALA A 136 3.87 -9.04 -25.67
C ALA A 136 3.92 -7.88 -24.66
N LEU A 137 2.83 -7.67 -23.93
CA LEU A 137 2.77 -6.60 -22.94
C LEU A 137 3.76 -6.91 -21.82
N MET A 138 4.78 -6.05 -21.67
CA MET A 138 5.76 -6.19 -20.60
C MET A 138 5.15 -5.65 -19.30
N HIS A 139 4.81 -6.55 -18.39
CA HIS A 139 4.40 -6.19 -17.04
C HIS A 139 5.58 -5.65 -16.23
N ALA A 140 5.29 -4.66 -15.39
CA ALA A 140 6.20 -4.12 -14.40
C ALA A 140 6.53 -5.18 -13.34
N LEU A 141 7.74 -5.12 -12.78
CA LEU A 141 8.10 -5.90 -11.60
C LEU A 141 7.38 -5.35 -10.36
N GLU A 142 7.07 -6.22 -9.40
CA GLU A 142 6.61 -5.78 -8.08
C GLU A 142 7.63 -4.81 -7.45
N GLY A 143 7.16 -3.64 -7.03
CA GLY A 143 7.98 -2.60 -6.42
C GLY A 143 8.66 -1.66 -7.41
N ALA A 144 8.47 -1.85 -8.73
CA ALA A 144 8.82 -0.83 -9.71
C ALA A 144 8.04 0.47 -9.47
N PHE A 145 8.63 1.61 -9.82
CA PHE A 145 7.95 2.90 -9.73
C PHE A 145 6.75 2.94 -10.69
N LYS A 146 5.56 3.29 -10.18
CA LYS A 146 4.36 3.55 -10.97
C LYS A 146 4.41 4.99 -11.51
N PRO A 147 4.58 5.23 -12.83
CA PRO A 147 4.56 6.58 -13.38
C PRO A 147 3.21 7.27 -13.18
N LEU A 148 3.26 8.59 -13.02
CA LEU A 148 2.07 9.45 -12.86
C LEU A 148 1.37 9.72 -14.20
N ALA A 149 2.08 9.49 -15.30
CA ALA A 149 1.53 9.43 -16.65
C ALA A 149 2.33 8.43 -17.50
N ARG A 150 1.66 7.80 -18.48
CA ARG A 150 2.23 6.80 -19.39
C ARG A 150 2.02 7.22 -20.85
N PRO A 151 3.04 7.75 -21.54
CA PRO A 151 2.92 8.12 -22.94
C PRO A 151 3.44 7.00 -23.84
N ARG A 152 2.92 6.89 -25.07
CA ARG A 152 3.38 5.91 -26.06
C ARG A 152 4.60 6.38 -26.88
N VAL A 153 5.27 7.43 -26.41
CA VAL A 153 6.35 8.15 -27.11
C VAL A 153 7.71 7.55 -26.74
N ALA A 154 8.27 6.74 -27.63
CA ALA A 154 9.55 6.03 -27.41
C ALA A 154 10.78 6.73 -28.02
N ARG A 155 10.60 7.87 -28.69
CA ARG A 155 11.63 8.71 -29.33
C ARG A 155 11.20 10.17 -29.28
N LEU A 156 12.13 11.11 -29.38
CA LEU A 156 11.86 12.55 -29.52
C LEU A 156 12.79 13.18 -30.57
N ASP A 157 12.25 14.03 -31.44
CA ASP A 157 13.06 14.87 -32.33
C ASP A 157 13.51 16.19 -31.68
N ARG A 158 14.32 16.98 -32.39
CA ARG A 158 14.83 18.27 -31.89
C ARG A 158 13.73 19.29 -31.60
N GLY A 159 12.66 19.31 -32.40
CA GLY A 159 11.52 20.21 -32.20
C GLY A 159 10.69 19.81 -30.97
N GLU A 160 10.53 18.50 -30.73
CA GLU A 160 9.89 18.00 -29.51
C GLU A 160 10.73 18.32 -28.26
N LEU A 161 12.05 18.20 -28.33
CA LEU A 161 12.98 18.62 -27.26
C LEU A 161 12.90 20.14 -26.99
N GLU A 162 12.82 20.97 -28.04
CA GLU A 162 12.63 22.42 -27.90
C GLU A 162 11.27 22.78 -27.28
N ARG A 163 10.21 22.01 -27.59
CA ARG A 163 8.88 22.15 -26.98
C ARG A 163 8.87 21.72 -25.51
N LEU A 164 9.61 20.68 -25.12
CA LEU A 164 9.84 20.35 -23.71
C LEU A 164 10.61 21.44 -22.95
N ALA A 165 11.50 22.18 -23.61
CA ALA A 165 12.18 23.35 -23.02
C ALA A 165 11.27 24.60 -22.94
N ALA A 166 10.15 24.59 -23.67
CA ALA A 166 9.08 25.60 -23.69
C ALA A 166 7.81 25.21 -22.91
N THR A 167 7.94 24.33 -21.90
CA THR A 167 6.88 23.79 -21.01
C THR A 167 5.70 23.05 -21.71
N GLU A 168 5.79 22.73 -23.00
CA GLU A 168 4.72 22.02 -23.74
C GLU A 168 4.64 20.51 -23.47
N MET A 169 4.82 20.07 -22.21
CA MET A 169 4.91 18.64 -21.82
C MET A 169 3.73 17.79 -22.35
N SER A 170 2.49 18.26 -22.17
CA SER A 170 1.28 17.59 -22.71
C SER A 170 1.14 17.68 -24.23
N GLY A 171 1.83 18.61 -24.87
CA GLY A 171 1.89 18.74 -26.32
C GLY A 171 2.90 17.80 -26.99
N VAL A 172 3.78 17.16 -26.21
CA VAL A 172 4.78 16.19 -26.67
C VAL A 172 4.39 14.78 -26.23
N PHE A 173 4.14 14.56 -24.94
CA PHE A 173 3.82 13.23 -24.39
C PHE A 173 2.33 12.87 -24.46
N GLY A 174 1.45 13.84 -24.68
CA GLY A 174 0.01 13.65 -24.88
C GLY A 174 -0.86 14.06 -23.69
N GLY A 175 -2.16 13.74 -23.78
CA GLY A 175 -3.20 14.22 -22.86
C GLY A 175 -2.94 13.88 -21.39
N ASN A 176 -2.42 12.68 -21.11
CA ASN A 176 -2.17 12.18 -19.75
C ASN A 176 -1.10 13.01 -18.99
N HIS A 177 -0.31 13.82 -19.70
CA HIS A 177 0.66 14.77 -19.14
C HIS A 177 0.05 16.16 -18.85
N ARG A 178 -1.29 16.23 -18.83
CA ARG A 178 -2.08 17.32 -18.26
C ARG A 178 -2.97 16.73 -17.17
N ARG A 179 -3.00 17.39 -16.02
CA ARG A 179 -3.97 17.14 -14.94
C ARG A 179 -4.58 18.46 -14.52
N ASP A 180 -5.84 18.45 -14.10
CA ASP A 180 -6.50 19.66 -13.62
C ASP A 180 -5.86 20.15 -12.32
N GLY A 181 -5.85 21.47 -12.12
CA GLY A 181 -5.15 22.14 -11.01
C GLY A 181 -3.62 22.21 -11.14
N VAL A 182 -2.97 21.43 -12.01
CA VAL A 182 -1.51 21.39 -12.14
C VAL A 182 -0.98 22.45 -13.11
N GLU A 183 -0.28 23.45 -12.59
CA GLU A 183 0.55 24.36 -13.37
C GLU A 183 1.86 23.67 -13.75
N VAL A 184 2.13 23.51 -15.05
CA VAL A 184 3.36 22.85 -15.56
C VAL A 184 4.44 23.91 -15.81
N ALA A 185 5.22 24.21 -14.76
CA ALA A 185 6.43 25.05 -14.86
C ALA A 185 7.70 24.23 -15.16
N ALA A 186 7.67 22.91 -14.94
CA ALA A 186 8.75 21.99 -15.25
C ALA A 186 9.04 21.91 -16.75
N ARG A 187 10.33 21.97 -17.12
CA ARG A 187 10.80 22.00 -18.50
C ARG A 187 12.19 21.39 -18.62
N LEU A 188 12.50 20.90 -19.82
CA LEU A 188 13.83 20.44 -20.20
C LEU A 188 14.82 21.61 -20.24
N ALA A 189 16.09 21.35 -19.94
CA ALA A 189 17.18 22.31 -20.02
C ALA A 189 16.91 23.58 -19.17
N ALA A 190 16.29 23.41 -18.00
CA ALA A 190 15.91 24.53 -17.13
C ALA A 190 17.13 25.26 -16.53
N THR A 191 18.26 24.56 -16.41
CA THR A 191 19.48 25.00 -15.72
C THR A 191 20.71 25.09 -16.65
N THR A 192 20.63 24.60 -17.88
CA THR A 192 21.73 24.45 -18.85
C THR A 192 21.24 24.75 -20.27
N PRO A 193 22.10 25.14 -21.24
CA PRO A 193 21.68 25.29 -22.63
C PRO A 193 21.26 23.95 -23.24
N LEU A 194 20.18 23.90 -24.03
CA LEU A 194 19.66 22.66 -24.63
C LEU A 194 20.63 22.06 -25.68
N VAL A 195 21.39 21.04 -25.27
CA VAL A 195 22.40 20.34 -26.08
C VAL A 195 21.90 19.05 -26.72
N LEU A 196 20.77 18.50 -26.27
CA LEU A 196 20.19 17.30 -26.89
C LEU A 196 19.65 17.61 -28.29
N THR A 197 19.91 16.70 -29.24
CA THR A 197 19.50 16.82 -30.65
C THR A 197 18.51 15.74 -31.08
N GLU A 198 18.49 14.59 -30.43
CA GLU A 198 17.52 13.50 -30.64
C GLU A 198 17.42 12.65 -29.37
N VAL A 199 16.26 12.10 -29.02
CA VAL A 199 16.14 10.93 -28.14
C VAL A 199 15.76 9.73 -29.01
N SER A 200 16.67 8.77 -29.13
CA SER A 200 16.55 7.62 -30.03
C SER A 200 15.92 6.39 -29.36
N ALA A 201 15.91 6.34 -28.03
CA ALA A 201 15.15 5.37 -27.23
C ALA A 201 14.73 6.01 -25.89
N LEU A 202 13.50 5.74 -25.46
CA LEU A 202 12.92 6.19 -24.20
C LEU A 202 12.06 5.05 -23.65
N GLU A 203 12.59 4.34 -22.65
CA GLU A 203 12.14 3.00 -22.24
C GLU A 203 11.82 2.99 -20.74
N LEU A 204 10.53 2.84 -20.38
CA LEU A 204 10.08 2.88 -18.98
C LEU A 204 10.74 1.80 -18.10
N TYR A 205 10.90 0.58 -18.62
CA TYR A 205 11.49 -0.56 -17.89
C TYR A 205 12.86 -0.99 -18.43
N GLY A 206 13.50 -0.15 -19.24
CA GLY A 206 14.84 -0.43 -19.76
C GLY A 206 15.93 -0.33 -18.67
N GLY A 207 17.17 -0.67 -19.06
CA GLY A 207 18.38 -0.43 -18.25
C GLY A 207 18.54 -1.29 -16.97
N GLY A 208 17.53 -2.07 -16.62
CA GLY A 208 17.46 -2.80 -15.34
C GLY A 208 16.09 -2.79 -14.67
N GLY A 209 15.07 -2.19 -15.31
CA GLY A 209 13.67 -2.21 -14.84
C GLY A 209 13.14 -0.87 -14.32
N ASN A 210 14.02 0.12 -14.10
CA ASN A 210 13.66 1.43 -13.54
C ASN A 210 13.62 2.57 -14.57
N GLY A 211 14.16 2.36 -15.77
CA GLY A 211 14.18 3.36 -16.83
C GLY A 211 15.49 3.40 -17.62
N ARG A 212 15.39 3.66 -18.93
CA ARG A 212 16.53 3.89 -19.81
C ARG A 212 16.21 4.91 -20.90
N VAL A 213 17.21 5.71 -21.25
CA VAL A 213 17.13 6.69 -22.34
C VAL A 213 18.43 6.71 -23.12
N VAL A 214 18.34 6.78 -24.44
CA VAL A 214 19.50 6.98 -25.33
C VAL A 214 19.25 8.21 -26.19
N ALA A 215 20.18 9.17 -26.15
CA ALA A 215 20.04 10.45 -26.83
C ALA A 215 21.32 10.85 -27.57
N ARG A 216 21.16 11.70 -28.60
CA ARG A 216 22.26 12.39 -29.28
C ARG A 216 22.40 13.79 -28.72
N PHE A 217 23.63 14.31 -28.65
CA PHE A 217 23.90 15.66 -28.15
C PHE A 217 25.04 16.36 -28.91
N GLU A 218 25.03 17.68 -28.84
CA GLU A 218 26.09 18.58 -29.33
C GLU A 218 26.35 19.66 -28.27
N GLY A 219 27.49 19.60 -27.58
CA GLY A 219 27.85 20.56 -26.53
C GLY A 219 28.60 19.93 -25.35
N ASP A 220 28.21 20.30 -24.13
CA ASP A 220 28.77 19.74 -22.90
C ASP A 220 28.11 18.37 -22.57
N PRO A 221 28.88 17.26 -22.50
CA PRO A 221 28.33 15.95 -22.14
C PRO A 221 27.70 15.90 -20.73
N ARG A 222 28.11 16.77 -19.78
CA ARG A 222 27.45 16.86 -18.47
C ARG A 222 26.05 17.46 -18.60
N ALA A 223 25.90 18.54 -19.37
CA ALA A 223 24.58 19.11 -19.67
C ALA A 223 23.68 18.11 -20.40
N ALA A 224 24.23 17.31 -21.32
CA ALA A 224 23.50 16.24 -21.98
C ALA A 224 23.02 15.17 -20.99
N ALA A 225 23.91 14.67 -20.13
CA ALA A 225 23.56 13.68 -19.10
C ALA A 225 22.47 14.17 -18.14
N LEU A 226 22.50 15.46 -17.74
CA LEU A 226 21.43 16.07 -16.94
C LEU A 226 20.11 16.13 -17.71
N GLN A 227 20.13 16.64 -18.94
CA GLN A 227 18.95 16.81 -19.78
C GLN A 227 18.27 15.48 -20.12
N VAL A 228 19.02 14.38 -20.24
CA VAL A 228 18.44 13.05 -20.42
C VAL A 228 17.68 12.60 -19.16
N GLY A 229 18.20 12.90 -17.96
CA GLY A 229 17.48 12.68 -16.70
C GLY A 229 16.23 13.56 -16.57
N GLU A 230 16.31 14.82 -17.02
CA GLU A 230 15.17 15.74 -17.08
C GLU A 230 14.09 15.21 -18.04
N VAL A 231 14.44 14.70 -19.23
CA VAL A 231 13.51 14.04 -20.17
C VAL A 231 12.78 12.89 -19.48
N PHE A 232 13.49 12.00 -18.77
CA PHE A 232 12.83 10.86 -18.11
C PHE A 232 11.89 11.29 -16.98
N ALA A 233 12.27 12.32 -16.19
CA ALA A 233 11.41 12.85 -15.13
C ALA A 233 10.11 13.48 -15.68
N LEU A 234 10.17 14.16 -16.83
CA LEU A 234 8.98 14.64 -17.55
C LEU A 234 8.16 13.49 -18.15
N TYR A 235 8.83 12.52 -18.78
CA TYR A 235 8.21 11.34 -19.41
C TYR A 235 7.40 10.50 -18.40
N ALA A 236 7.96 10.23 -17.22
CA ALA A 236 7.28 9.52 -16.13
C ALA A 236 6.20 10.37 -15.41
N GLY A 237 6.01 11.63 -15.82
CA GLY A 237 5.01 12.54 -15.28
C GLY A 237 5.32 13.08 -13.89
N MET A 238 6.57 13.02 -13.41
CA MET A 238 6.90 13.33 -12.01
C MET A 238 6.47 14.74 -11.52
N PRO A 239 6.45 15.81 -12.35
CA PRO A 239 5.91 17.11 -11.94
C PRO A 239 4.40 17.12 -11.62
N LEU A 240 3.64 16.11 -12.08
CA LEU A 240 2.17 16.09 -11.98
C LEU A 240 1.63 15.95 -10.55
N CYS A 241 2.48 15.66 -9.56
CA CYS A 241 2.09 15.64 -8.14
C CYS A 241 2.41 16.95 -7.38
N LEU A 242 3.08 17.93 -8.00
CA LEU A 242 3.45 19.22 -7.38
C LEU A 242 3.19 20.38 -8.36
N SER A 243 2.11 21.14 -8.15
CA SER A 243 1.73 22.26 -9.02
C SER A 243 2.76 23.39 -8.98
N GLY A 244 3.07 23.97 -10.15
CA GLY A 244 4.11 24.99 -10.31
C GLY A 244 5.55 24.47 -10.11
N SER A 245 5.75 23.16 -9.95
CA SER A 245 7.08 22.60 -9.69
C SER A 245 8.03 22.75 -10.88
N VAL A 246 9.33 22.81 -10.57
CA VAL A 246 10.43 22.94 -11.53
C VAL A 246 11.40 21.77 -11.39
N LEU A 247 12.14 21.48 -12.47
CA LEU A 247 13.27 20.56 -12.41
C LEU A 247 14.53 21.29 -11.94
N THR A 248 15.21 20.69 -10.96
CA THR A 248 16.58 21.04 -10.55
C THR A 248 17.43 19.77 -10.55
N GLY A 249 18.75 19.88 -10.48
CA GLY A 249 19.61 18.69 -10.49
C GLY A 249 21.10 18.99 -10.52
N GLY A 250 21.88 17.94 -10.75
CA GLY A 250 23.34 18.01 -10.83
C GLY A 250 23.95 16.74 -11.41
N VAL A 251 25.23 16.85 -11.82
CA VAL A 251 26.00 15.77 -12.45
C VAL A 251 27.40 15.73 -11.82
N GLY A 252 27.88 14.51 -11.55
CA GLY A 252 29.18 14.25 -10.91
C GLY A 252 30.40 14.84 -11.64
N GLU A 253 31.52 14.90 -10.93
CA GLU A 253 32.73 15.53 -11.45
C GLU A 253 33.54 14.63 -12.41
N ALA A 254 33.58 15.05 -13.68
CA ALA A 254 34.48 14.55 -14.72
C ALA A 254 35.08 15.72 -15.52
N GLY A 255 36.11 15.44 -16.32
CA GLY A 255 36.67 16.43 -17.26
C GLY A 255 35.61 16.93 -18.24
N SER A 256 35.62 18.24 -18.53
CA SER A 256 34.70 18.86 -19.48
C SER A 256 35.46 19.24 -20.75
N GLU A 257 35.12 18.56 -21.84
CA GLU A 257 35.46 18.94 -23.21
C GLU A 257 34.17 18.99 -24.02
N PHE A 258 34.04 19.95 -24.94
CA PHE A 258 32.87 20.06 -25.80
C PHE A 258 32.91 18.97 -26.87
N ALA A 259 31.85 18.18 -26.98
CA ALA A 259 31.76 17.02 -27.86
C ALA A 259 30.42 16.95 -28.60
N SER A 260 30.37 16.14 -29.65
CA SER A 260 29.13 15.63 -30.24
C SER A 260 29.16 14.11 -30.17
N GLY A 261 28.06 13.49 -29.79
CA GLY A 261 28.03 12.05 -29.56
C GLY A 261 26.71 11.53 -29.01
N THR A 262 26.74 10.29 -28.55
CA THR A 262 25.62 9.58 -27.93
C THR A 262 25.78 9.58 -26.40
N VAL A 263 24.68 9.75 -25.68
CA VAL A 263 24.59 9.56 -24.23
C VAL A 263 23.53 8.50 -23.93
N GLU A 264 23.88 7.53 -23.10
CA GLU A 264 22.98 6.49 -22.61
C GLU A 264 22.87 6.61 -21.09
N LEU A 265 21.64 6.76 -20.60
CA LEU A 265 21.31 6.90 -19.18
C LEU A 265 20.46 5.72 -18.73
N VAL A 266 20.86 5.12 -17.61
CA VAL A 266 20.12 4.10 -16.87
C VAL A 266 19.67 4.69 -15.55
N VAL A 267 18.38 4.55 -15.23
CA VAL A 267 17.82 5.01 -13.96
C VAL A 267 18.14 4.00 -12.87
N ASP A 268 18.96 4.39 -11.90
CA ASP A 268 19.31 3.53 -10.76
C ASP A 268 18.17 3.50 -9.73
N ARG A 269 17.59 4.68 -9.46
CA ARG A 269 16.44 4.86 -8.55
C ARG A 269 15.58 6.05 -8.97
N LEU A 270 14.27 5.92 -8.79
CA LEU A 270 13.33 7.02 -8.84
C LEU A 270 12.23 6.83 -7.79
N ASP A 271 11.71 7.94 -7.23
CA ASP A 271 10.79 7.92 -6.09
C ASP A 271 10.01 9.24 -5.98
N LEU A 272 8.99 9.29 -5.12
CA LEU A 272 8.27 10.50 -4.68
C LEU A 272 8.71 11.02 -3.29
N VAL A 273 9.37 10.18 -2.48
CA VAL A 273 9.73 10.48 -1.07
C VAL A 273 11.24 10.67 -0.93
N PRO A 274 11.76 11.74 -0.29
CA PRO A 274 11.07 12.81 0.45
C PRO A 274 10.57 13.98 -0.42
N ARG A 275 11.00 14.00 -1.69
CA ARG A 275 10.49 14.80 -2.82
C ARG A 275 10.66 13.96 -4.08
N PRO A 276 9.93 14.23 -5.17
CA PRO A 276 10.09 13.43 -6.37
C PRO A 276 11.48 13.58 -6.95
N PHE A 277 12.21 12.46 -7.04
CA PHE A 277 13.62 12.44 -7.45
C PHE A 277 13.92 11.29 -8.42
N LEU A 278 14.94 11.51 -9.23
CA LEU A 278 15.58 10.51 -10.09
C LEU A 278 17.10 10.54 -9.83
N GLN A 279 17.67 9.36 -9.63
CA GLN A 279 19.11 9.09 -9.53
C GLN A 279 19.47 8.09 -10.63
N ALA A 280 20.50 8.41 -11.39
CA ALA A 280 20.80 7.67 -12.62
C ALA A 280 22.30 7.68 -12.94
N THR A 281 22.72 6.68 -13.70
CA THR A 281 24.08 6.51 -14.19
C THR A 281 24.08 6.71 -15.70
N ALA A 282 24.80 7.73 -16.16
CA ALA A 282 24.95 8.05 -17.58
C ALA A 282 26.35 7.69 -18.09
N THR A 283 26.41 7.25 -19.34
CA THR A 283 27.63 7.01 -20.12
C THR A 283 27.59 7.88 -21.37
N CYS A 284 28.71 8.53 -21.70
CA CYS A 284 28.82 9.41 -22.85
C CYS A 284 29.88 8.89 -23.81
N GLU A 285 29.55 8.82 -25.10
CA GLU A 285 30.46 8.47 -26.17
C GLU A 285 31.70 9.39 -26.16
N GLY A 286 32.90 8.80 -26.19
CA GLY A 286 34.17 9.52 -26.08
C GLY A 286 34.61 9.87 -24.65
N MET A 287 33.77 9.75 -23.63
CA MET A 287 34.14 9.99 -22.23
C MET A 287 34.59 8.70 -21.53
N ALA A 288 35.67 8.78 -20.74
CA ALA A 288 36.12 7.68 -19.90
C ALA A 288 35.40 7.68 -18.54
N GLY A 289 34.56 6.67 -18.30
CA GLY A 289 33.85 6.46 -17.04
C GLY A 289 32.35 6.79 -17.09
N THR A 290 31.72 6.87 -15.92
CA THR A 290 30.29 7.11 -15.75
C THR A 290 30.02 8.45 -15.05
N LEU A 291 28.95 9.12 -15.46
CA LEU A 291 28.43 10.32 -14.82
C LEU A 291 27.25 9.95 -13.92
N ALA A 292 27.38 10.17 -12.61
CA ALA A 292 26.24 10.11 -11.71
C ALA A 292 25.37 11.36 -11.93
N VAL A 293 24.09 11.16 -12.22
CA VAL A 293 23.07 12.20 -12.48
C VAL A 293 22.06 12.18 -11.35
N THR A 294 21.58 13.36 -10.95
CA THR A 294 20.42 13.48 -10.04
C THR A 294 19.52 14.61 -10.53
N VAL A 295 18.22 14.32 -10.61
CA VAL A 295 17.16 15.28 -10.96
C VAL A 295 16.13 15.28 -9.83
N LEU A 296 15.64 16.47 -9.47
CA LEU A 296 14.66 16.73 -8.41
C LEU A 296 13.50 17.54 -8.98
N VAL A 297 12.28 17.09 -8.74
CA VAL A 297 11.08 17.93 -8.87
C VAL A 297 10.97 18.75 -7.58
N THR A 298 11.04 20.06 -7.70
CA THR A 298 11.05 20.99 -6.56
C THR A 298 9.83 21.89 -6.63
N GLU A 299 9.06 21.99 -5.54
CA GLU A 299 7.94 22.92 -5.44
C GLU A 299 8.40 24.41 -5.50
N PRO A 300 7.52 25.36 -5.83
CA PRO A 300 7.84 26.78 -5.77
C PRO A 300 8.37 27.21 -4.39
N SER A 301 9.31 28.15 -4.35
CA SER A 301 9.92 28.62 -3.09
C SER A 301 8.86 29.20 -2.14
N GLY A 302 8.66 28.56 -0.99
CA GLY A 302 7.65 28.93 0.00
C GLY A 302 6.25 28.35 -0.26
N ALA A 303 6.07 27.51 -1.28
CA ALA A 303 4.88 26.68 -1.41
C ALA A 303 4.75 25.72 -0.23
N ARG A 304 3.52 25.28 0.03
CA ARG A 304 3.22 24.23 1.00
C ARG A 304 2.72 23.00 0.24
N VAL A 305 2.98 21.81 0.78
CA VAL A 305 2.72 20.53 0.12
C VAL A 305 1.92 19.57 1.02
N GLY A 306 1.12 20.14 1.94
CA GLY A 306 0.15 19.38 2.73
C GLY A 306 -1.19 19.18 2.00
N PRO A 307 -2.18 18.58 2.69
CA PRO A 307 -3.48 18.26 2.12
C PRO A 307 -4.19 19.49 1.52
N GLY A 308 -4.52 19.44 0.23
CA GLY A 308 -5.14 20.52 -0.53
C GLY A 308 -4.17 21.64 -0.98
N GLU A 309 -2.87 21.51 -0.73
CA GLU A 309 -1.88 22.57 -0.97
C GLU A 309 -0.95 22.28 -2.15
N ALA A 310 -0.58 21.00 -2.37
CA ALA A 310 0.35 20.62 -3.43
C ALA A 310 -0.23 20.76 -4.85
N VAL A 311 -1.55 20.58 -5.02
CA VAL A 311 -2.28 20.75 -6.28
C VAL A 311 -3.64 21.39 -5.98
N PRO A 312 -3.92 22.61 -6.49
CA PRO A 312 -5.22 23.26 -6.34
C PRO A 312 -6.41 22.37 -6.77
N GLY A 313 -7.39 22.23 -5.89
CA GLY A 313 -8.62 21.45 -6.16
C GLY A 313 -8.50 19.95 -5.89
N LEU A 314 -7.34 19.45 -5.46
CA LEU A 314 -7.10 18.03 -5.16
C LEU A 314 -6.63 17.87 -3.71
N LEU A 315 -7.36 17.10 -2.89
CA LEU A 315 -7.05 17.00 -1.45
C LEU A 315 -5.75 16.24 -1.19
N LEU A 316 -5.62 15.02 -1.73
CA LEU A 316 -4.39 14.22 -1.63
C LEU A 316 -4.06 13.60 -2.99
N ASN A 317 -2.78 13.31 -3.23
CA ASN A 317 -2.29 12.71 -4.47
C ASN A 317 -1.15 11.71 -4.21
N GLU A 318 -0.53 11.21 -5.28
CA GLU A 318 0.43 10.09 -5.21
C GLU A 318 1.64 10.41 -4.32
N PHE A 319 2.07 11.68 -4.29
CA PHE A 319 3.11 12.16 -3.40
C PHE A 319 2.70 12.05 -1.93
N HIS A 320 1.45 12.42 -1.60
CA HIS A 320 0.88 12.24 -0.26
C HIS A 320 0.72 10.74 0.07
N MET A 321 0.24 9.91 -0.87
CA MET A 321 0.08 8.47 -0.65
C MET A 321 1.42 7.79 -0.34
N ALA A 322 2.47 8.11 -1.10
CA ALA A 322 3.82 7.62 -0.84
C ALA A 322 4.38 8.12 0.50
N HIS A 323 4.10 9.37 0.87
CA HIS A 323 4.45 9.93 2.18
C HIS A 323 3.72 9.24 3.34
N LEU A 324 2.42 8.91 3.20
CA LEU A 324 1.69 8.15 4.21
C LEU A 324 2.24 6.72 4.34
N ALA A 325 2.46 6.05 3.22
CA ALA A 325 2.91 4.65 3.18
C ALA A 325 4.27 4.43 3.88
N ARG A 326 5.23 5.35 3.73
CA ARG A 326 6.60 5.19 4.28
C ARG A 326 7.38 6.47 4.57
N GLY A 327 6.85 7.63 4.22
CA GLY A 327 7.48 8.93 4.48
C GLY A 327 6.96 9.63 5.73
N ASP A 328 7.05 10.96 5.68
CA ASP A 328 6.53 11.87 6.70
C ASP A 328 5.01 12.03 6.59
N GLN A 329 4.30 11.64 7.65
CA GLN A 329 2.85 11.77 7.74
C GLN A 329 2.38 13.22 7.93
N ALA A 330 3.23 14.15 8.39
CA ALA A 330 2.86 15.56 8.48
C ALA A 330 2.57 16.17 7.09
N ILE A 331 3.29 15.70 6.07
CA ILE A 331 3.07 16.04 4.66
C ILE A 331 1.79 15.38 4.14
N ALA A 332 1.63 14.06 4.35
CA ALA A 332 0.48 13.34 3.81
C ALA A 332 -0.86 13.66 4.49
N MET A 333 -0.84 13.97 5.78
CA MET A 333 -2.03 13.99 6.64
C MET A 333 -2.19 15.27 7.45
N GLY A 334 -1.29 16.25 7.36
CA GLY A 334 -1.35 17.49 8.15
C GLY A 334 -0.51 17.44 9.42
N ALA A 335 -0.17 18.62 9.96
CA ALA A 335 0.81 18.79 11.04
C ALA A 335 0.44 18.07 12.35
N GLU A 336 -0.85 17.83 12.59
CA GLU A 336 -1.37 17.08 13.73
C GLU A 336 -0.98 15.58 13.71
N PHE A 337 -0.58 15.04 12.55
CA PHE A 337 -0.06 13.67 12.40
C PHE A 337 1.48 13.59 12.50
N ALA A 338 2.19 14.71 12.64
CA ALA A 338 3.66 14.72 12.79
C ALA A 338 4.23 13.79 13.89
N PRO A 339 3.56 13.57 15.05
CA PRO A 339 4.05 12.63 16.08
C PRO A 339 4.15 11.17 15.64
N TYR A 340 3.53 10.79 14.52
CA TYR A 340 3.55 9.43 13.96
C TYR A 340 4.66 9.22 12.90
N THR A 341 5.39 10.28 12.51
CA THR A 341 6.49 10.18 11.56
C THR A 341 7.70 9.48 12.17
N GLY A 342 8.26 8.50 11.45
CA GLY A 342 9.43 7.72 11.89
C GLY A 342 9.17 6.66 12.96
N VAL A 343 7.93 6.52 13.43
CA VAL A 343 7.48 5.45 14.36
C VAL A 343 6.47 4.52 13.69
N ARG A 344 6.23 3.34 14.29
CA ARG A 344 5.12 2.48 13.92
C ARG A 344 3.80 3.22 14.17
N ALA A 345 2.99 3.36 13.15
CA ALA A 345 1.66 3.96 13.20
C ALA A 345 0.81 3.38 12.07
N THR A 346 -0.47 3.74 12.04
CA THR A 346 -1.35 3.47 10.88
C THR A 346 -0.73 4.10 9.63
N ARG A 347 -0.58 3.31 8.56
CA ARG A 347 -0.01 3.67 7.26
C ARG A 347 -0.77 2.94 6.16
N LEU A 348 -0.66 3.41 4.91
CA LEU A 348 -1.03 2.59 3.75
C LEU A 348 0.06 1.56 3.44
N PRO A 349 -0.25 0.50 2.67
CA PRO A 349 0.76 -0.32 2.02
C PRO A 349 1.62 0.49 1.03
N THR A 350 2.72 -0.10 0.56
CA THR A 350 3.68 0.56 -0.35
C THR A 350 4.08 -0.36 -1.51
N GLY A 351 4.88 0.16 -2.46
CA GLY A 351 5.32 -0.57 -3.65
C GLY A 351 4.15 -1.09 -4.47
N GLY A 352 4.20 -2.36 -4.90
CA GLY A 352 3.14 -2.98 -5.70
C GLY A 352 1.78 -3.16 -5.00
N LEU A 353 1.68 -2.87 -3.69
CA LEU A 353 0.43 -2.89 -2.93
C LEU A 353 -0.16 -1.51 -2.61
N LEU A 354 0.46 -0.40 -3.02
CA LEU A 354 -0.21 0.91 -2.92
C LEU A 354 -1.26 1.03 -4.02
N LEU A 355 -2.54 0.89 -3.64
CA LEU A 355 -3.66 0.66 -4.56
C LEU A 355 -4.76 1.74 -4.46
N VAL A 356 -4.36 2.93 -3.97
CA VAL A 356 -5.08 4.21 -4.04
C VAL A 356 -4.06 5.28 -4.41
N ASP A 357 -4.37 6.14 -5.38
CA ASP A 357 -3.45 7.18 -5.87
C ASP A 357 -3.82 8.57 -5.35
N ARG A 358 -5.11 8.90 -5.34
CA ARG A 358 -5.60 10.27 -5.16
C ARG A 358 -6.88 10.32 -4.31
N VAL A 359 -7.03 11.41 -3.57
CA VAL A 359 -8.28 11.76 -2.87
C VAL A 359 -8.72 13.11 -3.42
N LEU A 360 -9.84 13.10 -4.13
CA LEU A 360 -10.43 14.31 -4.73
C LEU A 360 -11.04 15.18 -3.63
N ARG A 361 -11.82 14.56 -2.73
CA ARG A 361 -12.66 15.25 -1.75
C ARG A 361 -12.72 14.50 -0.42
N PHE A 362 -12.77 15.28 0.66
CA PHE A 362 -13.32 14.90 1.97
C PHE A 362 -14.56 15.76 2.21
N ASP A 363 -15.65 15.15 2.65
CA ASP A 363 -16.81 15.86 3.19
C ASP A 363 -16.98 15.41 4.64
N GLY A 364 -16.83 16.34 5.59
CA GLY A 364 -16.71 16.05 7.01
C GLY A 364 -15.73 16.99 7.73
N GLU A 365 -15.57 16.79 9.03
CA GLU A 365 -14.67 17.59 9.88
C GLU A 365 -13.74 16.67 10.68
N ARG A 366 -12.46 17.00 10.81
CA ARG A 366 -11.52 16.17 11.57
C ARG A 366 -11.86 16.20 13.06
N GLY A 367 -11.85 15.04 13.69
CA GLY A 367 -12.33 14.84 15.07
C GLY A 367 -13.84 14.66 15.16
N ASN A 368 -14.62 14.98 14.12
CA ASN A 368 -15.99 14.51 14.00
C ASN A 368 -15.98 13.11 13.39
N LEU A 369 -16.47 12.13 14.16
CA LEU A 369 -16.49 10.71 13.80
C LEU A 369 -17.92 10.18 13.59
N GLU A 370 -18.92 11.07 13.52
CA GLU A 370 -20.33 10.72 13.33
C GLU A 370 -20.64 10.43 11.85
N SER A 371 -20.11 11.23 10.93
CA SER A 371 -20.27 11.04 9.48
C SER A 371 -19.15 11.72 8.70
N ALA A 372 -18.73 11.08 7.60
CA ALA A 372 -17.82 11.62 6.61
C ALA A 372 -18.00 10.89 5.27
N SER A 373 -17.58 11.50 4.17
CA SER A 373 -17.41 10.83 2.87
C SER A 373 -16.10 11.17 2.18
N TYR A 374 -15.63 10.26 1.33
CA TYR A 374 -14.43 10.37 0.50
C TYR A 374 -14.78 10.08 -0.95
N ASP A 375 -14.23 10.87 -1.86
CA ASP A 375 -14.18 10.56 -3.29
C ASP A 375 -12.70 10.41 -3.68
N THR A 376 -12.32 9.25 -4.24
CA THR A 376 -10.94 8.79 -4.43
C THR A 376 -10.73 8.15 -5.80
N GLU A 377 -9.48 8.07 -6.25
CA GLU A 377 -9.10 7.44 -7.52
C GLU A 377 -7.90 6.50 -7.37
N TYR A 378 -7.91 5.43 -8.18
CA TYR A 378 -6.77 4.58 -8.47
C TYR A 378 -6.68 4.31 -9.97
N ASP A 379 -5.59 4.72 -10.61
CA ASP A 379 -5.25 4.28 -11.96
C ASP A 379 -4.81 2.80 -11.91
N SER A 380 -5.37 1.97 -12.78
CA SER A 380 -4.99 0.56 -12.97
C SER A 380 -4.29 0.36 -14.33
N PRO A 381 -2.97 0.60 -14.41
CA PRO A 381 -2.19 0.38 -15.63
C PRO A 381 -2.26 -1.05 -16.13
N ALA A 382 -2.39 -1.22 -17.45
CA ALA A 382 -2.27 -2.54 -18.10
C ALA A 382 -0.93 -3.22 -17.79
N ASP A 383 0.15 -2.44 -17.62
CA ASP A 383 1.48 -2.93 -17.21
C ASP A 383 1.60 -3.33 -15.74
N SER A 384 0.55 -3.25 -14.91
CA SER A 384 0.66 -3.62 -13.49
C SER A 384 1.05 -5.09 -13.31
N TRP A 385 1.95 -5.36 -12.36
CA TRP A 385 2.50 -6.70 -12.06
C TRP A 385 1.40 -7.76 -11.88
N TYR A 386 0.33 -7.40 -11.16
CA TYR A 386 -0.77 -8.32 -10.84
C TYR A 386 -1.60 -8.77 -12.05
N TYR A 387 -1.49 -8.11 -13.22
CA TYR A 387 -2.10 -8.58 -14.47
C TYR A 387 -1.25 -9.65 -15.19
N GLY A 388 0.05 -9.75 -14.88
CA GLY A 388 0.94 -10.80 -15.40
C GLY A 388 1.00 -12.02 -14.49
N ASP A 389 0.92 -11.80 -13.18
CA ASP A 389 1.03 -12.86 -12.16
C ASP A 389 -0.28 -13.66 -11.93
N THR A 390 -1.41 -13.25 -12.52
CA THR A 390 -2.75 -13.81 -12.20
C THR A 390 -3.27 -14.86 -13.20
N ALA A 391 -4.05 -15.81 -12.69
CA ALA A 391 -4.88 -16.71 -13.51
C ALA A 391 -6.16 -16.06 -14.07
N ASN A 392 -6.54 -14.86 -13.61
CA ASN A 392 -7.80 -14.19 -13.97
C ASN A 392 -7.74 -13.47 -15.33
N ASP A 393 -8.91 -13.27 -15.96
CA ASP A 393 -9.07 -12.62 -17.27
C ASP A 393 -8.64 -11.14 -17.25
N SER A 394 -8.96 -10.45 -16.16
CA SER A 394 -8.57 -9.07 -15.86
C SER A 394 -7.92 -9.01 -14.47
N MET A 395 -8.41 -8.13 -13.59
CA MET A 395 -7.83 -7.90 -12.27
C MET A 395 -8.07 -9.10 -11.32
N PRO A 396 -7.09 -9.48 -10.47
CA PRO A 396 -7.31 -10.45 -9.39
C PRO A 396 -8.12 -9.83 -8.24
N HIS A 397 -8.89 -10.65 -7.51
CA HIS A 397 -9.90 -10.17 -6.56
C HIS A 397 -9.30 -9.37 -5.41
N PHE A 398 -8.10 -9.74 -4.94
CA PHE A 398 -7.40 -9.01 -3.89
C PHE A 398 -7.16 -7.54 -4.24
N VAL A 399 -7.07 -7.15 -5.53
CA VAL A 399 -6.89 -5.74 -5.92
C VAL A 399 -8.21 -4.97 -5.85
N TYR A 400 -9.34 -5.56 -6.24
CA TYR A 400 -10.67 -4.98 -5.98
C TYR A 400 -10.87 -4.73 -4.48
N MET A 401 -10.43 -5.69 -3.64
CA MET A 401 -10.43 -5.54 -2.20
C MET A 401 -9.44 -4.46 -1.74
N GLU A 402 -8.17 -4.50 -2.12
CA GLU A 402 -7.18 -3.55 -1.62
C GLU A 402 -7.47 -2.10 -2.04
N THR A 403 -7.90 -1.83 -3.28
CA THR A 403 -8.36 -0.48 -3.67
C THR A 403 -9.55 -0.04 -2.81
N SER A 404 -10.58 -0.87 -2.66
CA SER A 404 -11.77 -0.49 -1.87
C SER A 404 -11.47 -0.28 -0.39
N LEU A 405 -10.66 -1.17 0.17
CA LEU A 405 -10.26 -1.20 1.57
C LEU A 405 -9.29 -0.08 1.93
N GLN A 406 -8.27 0.21 1.10
CA GLN A 406 -7.32 1.28 1.37
C GLN A 406 -7.97 2.66 1.33
N ALA A 407 -8.94 2.90 0.45
CA ALA A 407 -9.64 4.19 0.38
C ALA A 407 -10.60 4.40 1.58
N ALA A 408 -11.36 3.37 1.98
CA ALA A 408 -12.22 3.42 3.17
C ALA A 408 -11.39 3.58 4.46
N LEU A 409 -10.29 2.84 4.58
CA LEU A 409 -9.25 2.97 5.62
C LEU A 409 -8.74 4.41 5.70
N LEU A 410 -8.35 4.99 4.56
CA LEU A 410 -7.76 6.32 4.50
C LEU A 410 -8.74 7.40 4.96
N MET A 411 -10.00 7.34 4.53
CA MET A 411 -11.05 8.25 5.01
C MET A 411 -11.20 8.19 6.53
N GLY A 412 -11.32 6.96 7.06
CA GLY A 412 -11.42 6.74 8.50
C GLY A 412 -10.24 7.35 9.26
N TYR A 413 -9.02 7.09 8.79
CA TYR A 413 -7.80 7.60 9.42
C TYR A 413 -7.68 9.13 9.31
N TYR A 414 -8.09 9.70 8.17
CA TYR A 414 -8.08 11.15 7.91
C TYR A 414 -9.05 11.91 8.82
N ALA A 415 -10.21 11.31 9.15
CA ALA A 415 -11.15 11.85 10.14
C ALA A 415 -10.55 11.92 11.57
N GLY A 416 -9.42 11.27 11.83
CA GLY A 416 -8.61 11.44 13.03
C GLY A 416 -9.01 10.62 14.27
N PRO A 417 -9.57 9.40 14.20
CA PRO A 417 -9.89 8.60 15.39
C PRO A 417 -8.66 8.27 16.23
N THR A 418 -7.46 8.25 15.63
CA THR A 418 -6.19 8.04 16.37
C THR A 418 -5.76 9.26 17.17
N LEU A 419 -6.16 10.47 16.74
CA LEU A 419 -5.85 11.72 17.44
C LEU A 419 -6.57 11.84 18.78
N THR A 420 -7.59 11.00 19.03
CA THR A 420 -8.28 10.90 20.32
C THR A 420 -7.37 10.37 21.44
N GLN A 421 -6.25 9.72 21.12
CA GLN A 421 -5.28 9.16 22.07
C GLN A 421 -3.84 9.61 21.73
N PRO A 422 -3.49 10.89 21.96
CA PRO A 422 -2.17 11.43 21.63
C PRO A 422 -1.02 10.65 22.28
N GLY A 423 0.01 10.33 21.49
CA GLY A 423 1.17 9.56 21.95
C GLY A 423 0.97 8.04 21.99
N VAL A 424 -0.25 7.53 21.79
CA VAL A 424 -0.50 6.09 21.59
C VAL A 424 -0.31 5.76 20.11
N THR A 425 0.45 4.70 19.82
CA THR A 425 0.53 4.15 18.47
C THR A 425 -0.58 3.12 18.29
N LEU A 426 -1.37 3.26 17.22
CA LEU A 426 -2.48 2.36 16.91
C LEU A 426 -2.20 1.62 15.60
N SER A 427 -2.34 0.30 15.67
CA SER A 427 -2.23 -0.63 14.55
C SER A 427 -3.61 -0.78 13.91
N LEU A 428 -3.70 -0.70 12.59
CA LEU A 428 -4.98 -0.75 11.88
C LEU A 428 -5.23 -2.14 11.31
N ARG A 429 -6.42 -2.71 11.54
CA ARG A 429 -6.83 -4.00 10.99
C ARG A 429 -8.23 -3.93 10.42
N ASN A 430 -8.43 -4.56 9.26
CA ASN A 430 -9.77 -4.90 8.80
C ASN A 430 -10.35 -6.02 9.68
N LEU A 431 -11.67 -6.03 9.89
CA LEU A 431 -12.38 -6.96 10.76
C LEU A 431 -13.45 -7.78 10.03
N GLY A 432 -13.72 -7.45 8.77
CA GLY A 432 -14.78 -8.06 7.99
C GLY A 432 -15.44 -7.06 7.04
N GLY A 433 -16.36 -7.58 6.23
CA GLY A 433 -17.13 -6.81 5.26
C GLY A 433 -17.91 -7.69 4.32
N THR A 434 -18.50 -7.05 3.31
CA THR A 434 -19.20 -7.66 2.18
C THR A 434 -18.69 -7.04 0.88
N ALA A 435 -18.79 -7.75 -0.23
CA ALA A 435 -18.72 -7.12 -1.54
C ALA A 435 -19.51 -7.87 -2.62
N THR A 436 -19.73 -7.22 -3.76
CA THR A 436 -20.40 -7.79 -4.93
C THR A 436 -19.84 -7.15 -6.20
N VAL A 437 -19.46 -7.98 -7.18
CA VAL A 437 -19.19 -7.52 -8.55
C VAL A 437 -20.53 -7.27 -9.25
N LEU A 438 -20.71 -6.07 -9.82
CA LEU A 438 -21.97 -5.61 -10.41
C LEU A 438 -22.01 -5.77 -11.95
N ARG A 439 -20.85 -5.76 -12.60
CA ARG A 439 -20.66 -6.01 -14.03
C ARG A 439 -19.21 -6.46 -14.27
N GLN A 440 -18.97 -7.26 -15.31
CA GLN A 440 -17.60 -7.53 -15.77
C GLN A 440 -17.06 -6.31 -16.52
N VAL A 441 -15.81 -5.94 -16.25
CA VAL A 441 -15.10 -4.80 -16.85
C VAL A 441 -13.62 -5.19 -16.97
N ASP A 442 -12.96 -4.93 -18.11
CA ASP A 442 -11.49 -4.93 -18.11
C ASP A 442 -10.99 -3.59 -17.56
N LEU A 443 -10.28 -3.67 -16.43
CA LEU A 443 -9.81 -2.52 -15.66
C LEU A 443 -8.44 -2.02 -16.13
N ARG A 444 -7.81 -2.68 -17.12
CA ARG A 444 -6.54 -2.28 -17.72
C ARG A 444 -6.62 -0.89 -18.38
N ASP A 445 -5.65 -0.05 -18.04
CA ASP A 445 -5.56 1.37 -18.43
C ASP A 445 -6.81 2.20 -18.06
N ARG A 446 -7.53 1.83 -16.99
CA ARG A 446 -8.67 2.58 -16.44
C ARG A 446 -8.31 3.31 -15.15
N THR A 447 -8.93 4.46 -14.92
CA THR A 447 -9.01 5.07 -13.60
C THR A 447 -10.27 4.54 -12.91
N ILE A 448 -10.07 3.88 -11.78
CA ILE A 448 -11.13 3.41 -10.88
C ILE A 448 -11.46 4.57 -9.95
N GLU A 449 -12.67 5.09 -10.09
CA GLU A 449 -13.28 6.06 -9.18
C GLU A 449 -13.87 5.30 -7.99
N GLN A 450 -13.80 5.84 -6.78
CA GLN A 450 -14.48 5.30 -5.62
C GLN A 450 -15.08 6.40 -4.76
N SER A 451 -16.36 6.28 -4.44
CA SER A 451 -17.00 7.03 -3.36
C SER A 451 -17.20 6.12 -2.14
N SER A 452 -17.10 6.66 -0.93
CA SER A 452 -17.24 5.89 0.33
C SER A 452 -17.76 6.76 1.46
N ARG A 453 -18.52 6.18 2.39
CA ARG A 453 -19.11 6.90 3.53
C ARG A 453 -18.87 6.19 4.86
N LEU A 454 -18.56 6.97 5.89
CA LEU A 454 -18.52 6.50 7.28
C LEU A 454 -19.96 6.31 7.78
N LEU A 455 -20.35 5.05 8.04
CA LEU A 455 -21.68 4.66 8.51
C LEU A 455 -21.80 4.68 10.04
N SER A 456 -20.72 4.35 10.74
CA SER A 456 -20.67 4.37 12.20
C SER A 456 -19.24 4.40 12.73
N THR A 457 -19.06 5.03 13.90
CA THR A 457 -17.86 4.89 14.73
C THR A 457 -18.28 4.37 16.12
N THR A 458 -17.55 3.40 16.67
CA THR A 458 -17.70 2.92 18.05
C THR A 458 -16.36 3.04 18.76
N ILE A 459 -16.31 3.81 19.86
CA ILE A 459 -15.10 3.98 20.68
C ILE A 459 -15.11 2.96 21.82
N LEU A 460 -13.99 2.27 22.02
CA LEU A 460 -13.80 1.23 23.03
C LEU A 460 -12.53 1.52 23.85
N PRO A 461 -12.34 0.89 25.03
CA PRO A 461 -11.08 0.98 25.76
C PRO A 461 -9.89 0.52 24.90
N GLY A 462 -8.95 1.42 24.63
CA GLY A 462 -7.73 1.14 23.85
C GLY A 462 -7.96 0.81 22.37
N SER A 463 -9.14 1.07 21.81
CA SER A 463 -9.45 0.86 20.39
C SER A 463 -10.63 1.68 19.88
N SER A 464 -10.76 1.81 18.56
CA SER A 464 -11.97 2.33 17.93
C SER A 464 -12.31 1.52 16.69
N LEU A 465 -13.60 1.32 16.44
CA LEU A 465 -14.14 0.58 15.30
C LEU A 465 -14.89 1.54 14.38
N GLN A 466 -14.74 1.39 13.07
CA GLN A 466 -15.45 2.18 12.07
C GLN A 466 -16.01 1.29 10.96
N THR A 467 -17.26 1.55 10.55
CA THR A 467 -17.95 0.84 9.47
C THR A 467 -18.18 1.78 8.30
N PHE A 468 -18.00 1.29 7.09
CA PHE A 468 -18.06 2.08 5.86
C PHE A 468 -18.88 1.37 4.80
N ASP A 469 -19.55 2.12 3.92
CA ASP A 469 -19.89 1.65 2.58
C ASP A 469 -18.92 2.20 1.53
N TYR A 470 -18.85 1.50 0.39
CA TYR A 470 -18.07 1.91 -0.76
C TYR A 470 -18.73 1.49 -2.07
N THR A 471 -18.47 2.24 -3.13
CA THR A 471 -18.83 1.88 -4.51
C THR A 471 -17.71 2.34 -5.43
N LEU A 472 -17.19 1.41 -6.23
CA LEU A 472 -16.17 1.61 -7.24
C LEU A 472 -16.84 1.68 -8.62
N SER A 473 -16.41 2.65 -9.42
CA SER A 473 -16.94 2.97 -10.75
C SER A 473 -15.80 3.11 -11.77
N VAL A 474 -16.13 2.90 -13.04
CA VAL A 474 -15.29 3.23 -14.21
C VAL A 474 -16.22 3.77 -15.30
N ASP A 475 -15.81 4.84 -15.98
CA ASP A 475 -16.61 5.57 -16.97
C ASP A 475 -17.96 6.07 -16.40
N GLY A 476 -18.00 6.39 -15.09
CA GLY A 476 -19.21 6.81 -14.36
C GLY A 476 -20.19 5.68 -13.98
N GLU A 477 -19.93 4.43 -14.37
CA GLU A 477 -20.77 3.27 -14.05
C GLU A 477 -20.18 2.42 -12.90
N PRO A 478 -20.95 2.10 -11.83
CA PRO A 478 -20.53 1.17 -10.79
C PRO A 478 -20.15 -0.22 -11.34
N PHE A 479 -19.14 -0.86 -10.77
CA PHE A 479 -18.77 -2.24 -11.08
C PHE A 479 -18.47 -3.10 -9.84
N TYR A 480 -18.20 -2.51 -8.67
CA TYR A 480 -17.98 -3.22 -7.42
C TYR A 480 -18.48 -2.39 -6.25
N GLN A 481 -19.18 -3.00 -5.30
CA GLN A 481 -19.72 -2.30 -4.12
C GLN A 481 -19.66 -3.20 -2.89
N GLY A 482 -19.74 -2.61 -1.70
CA GLY A 482 -19.85 -3.38 -0.46
C GLY A 482 -19.84 -2.53 0.81
N GLU A 483 -19.79 -3.22 1.95
CA GLU A 483 -19.54 -2.64 3.27
C GLU A 483 -18.24 -3.19 3.85
N THR A 484 -17.57 -2.45 4.73
CA THR A 484 -16.33 -2.89 5.38
C THR A 484 -16.16 -2.31 6.77
N MET A 485 -15.55 -3.07 7.69
CA MET A 485 -15.28 -2.65 9.06
C MET A 485 -13.78 -2.67 9.36
N PHE A 486 -13.27 -1.57 9.88
CA PHE A 486 -11.90 -1.45 10.37
C PHE A 486 -11.87 -1.18 11.87
N GLY A 487 -10.76 -1.55 12.51
CA GLY A 487 -10.45 -1.14 13.87
C GLY A 487 -9.02 -0.61 13.99
N TYR A 488 -8.86 0.41 14.84
CA TYR A 488 -7.58 0.97 15.27
C TYR A 488 -7.31 0.44 16.68
N PHE A 489 -6.21 -0.29 16.86
CA PHE A 489 -5.94 -1.04 18.08
C PHE A 489 -4.61 -0.64 18.72
N SER A 490 -4.64 -0.35 20.02
CA SER A 490 -3.42 -0.35 20.84
C SER A 490 -2.84 -1.77 20.95
N ASP A 491 -1.55 -1.90 21.29
CA ASP A 491 -0.90 -3.21 21.49
C ASP A 491 -1.67 -4.10 22.48
N GLN A 492 -2.21 -3.52 23.55
CA GLN A 492 -2.98 -4.25 24.55
C GLN A 492 -4.31 -4.78 23.99
N ALA A 493 -5.00 -4.00 23.15
CA ALA A 493 -6.22 -4.45 22.50
C ALA A 493 -5.93 -5.49 21.41
N LEU A 494 -4.87 -5.30 20.61
CA LEU A 494 -4.47 -6.20 19.53
C LEU A 494 -3.89 -7.52 20.04
N GLY A 495 -3.26 -7.55 21.22
CA GLY A 495 -2.70 -8.77 21.82
C GLY A 495 -3.75 -9.80 22.26
N ASN A 496 -4.98 -9.36 22.56
CA ASN A 496 -6.06 -10.21 23.07
C ASN A 496 -6.86 -10.92 21.94
N GLN A 497 -6.16 -11.49 20.96
CA GLN A 497 -6.78 -12.21 19.84
C GLN A 497 -7.30 -13.60 20.27
N THR A 498 -8.61 -13.72 20.43
CA THR A 498 -9.30 -14.99 20.71
C THR A 498 -9.79 -15.73 19.45
N GLY A 499 -9.48 -15.23 18.25
CA GLY A 499 -9.93 -15.85 17.00
C GLY A 499 -11.45 -15.79 16.81
N LEU A 500 -11.96 -16.57 15.86
CA LEU A 500 -13.40 -16.64 15.58
C LEU A 500 -14.17 -17.47 16.62
N ASP A 501 -13.51 -18.47 17.21
CA ASP A 501 -14.13 -19.47 18.09
C ASP A 501 -13.92 -19.19 19.60
N ALA A 502 -13.64 -17.92 19.95
CA ALA A 502 -13.48 -17.44 21.32
C ALA A 502 -12.42 -18.21 22.15
N GLY A 503 -11.28 -18.49 21.54
CA GLY A 503 -10.13 -19.18 22.15
C GLY A 503 -10.29 -20.70 22.24
N ARG A 504 -11.40 -21.26 21.77
CA ARG A 504 -11.57 -22.72 21.67
C ARG A 504 -10.85 -23.22 20.42
N TYR A 505 -10.09 -24.31 20.57
CA TYR A 505 -9.61 -25.06 19.41
C TYR A 505 -10.80 -25.71 18.70
N VAL A 506 -10.87 -25.50 17.38
CA VAL A 506 -11.76 -26.19 16.46
C VAL A 506 -10.87 -26.90 15.44
N PRO A 507 -10.95 -28.24 15.31
CA PRO A 507 -10.16 -28.97 14.31
C PRO A 507 -10.66 -28.65 12.91
N SER A 508 -9.74 -28.71 11.94
CA SER A 508 -10.06 -28.77 10.51
C SER A 508 -10.99 -29.95 10.20
N TRP A 509 -11.83 -29.82 9.18
CA TRP A 509 -12.74 -30.87 8.72
C TRP A 509 -11.99 -32.16 8.38
N LEU A 510 -10.80 -32.08 7.79
CA LEU A 510 -9.95 -33.26 7.53
C LEU A 510 -9.45 -33.91 8.82
N THR A 511 -9.07 -33.11 9.82
CA THR A 511 -8.69 -33.61 11.15
C THR A 511 -9.86 -34.30 11.87
N ALA A 512 -11.10 -33.89 11.58
CA ALA A 512 -12.32 -34.51 12.12
C ALA A 512 -12.75 -35.79 11.37
N HIS A 513 -12.28 -36.01 10.13
CA HIS A 513 -12.62 -37.17 9.28
C HIS A 513 -11.34 -37.89 8.79
N PRO A 514 -10.53 -38.47 9.68
CA PRO A 514 -9.25 -39.10 9.33
C PRO A 514 -9.37 -40.34 8.42
N GLU A 515 -10.58 -40.88 8.24
CA GLU A 515 -10.91 -41.93 7.29
C GLU A 515 -11.23 -41.44 5.85
N ALA A 516 -11.28 -40.12 5.63
CA ALA A 516 -11.58 -39.54 4.33
C ALA A 516 -10.54 -39.90 3.26
N ALA A 517 -11.02 -40.18 2.04
CA ALA A 517 -10.17 -40.52 0.90
C ALA A 517 -9.58 -39.26 0.26
N THR A 518 -8.43 -38.81 0.77
CA THR A 518 -7.72 -37.63 0.27
C THR A 518 -6.91 -37.91 -0.99
N ARG A 519 -7.08 -37.06 -2.01
CA ARG A 519 -6.18 -36.95 -3.18
C ARG A 519 -5.43 -35.61 -3.15
N THR A 520 -4.58 -35.33 -4.14
CA THR A 520 -3.71 -34.15 -4.12
C THR A 520 -3.54 -33.54 -5.50
N ILE A 521 -3.67 -32.20 -5.56
CA ILE A 521 -3.30 -31.34 -6.67
C ILE A 521 -1.92 -30.75 -6.35
N ASP A 522 -0.94 -30.96 -7.23
CA ASP A 522 0.40 -30.39 -7.12
C ASP A 522 0.48 -29.06 -7.89
N VAL A 523 0.08 -27.99 -7.20
CA VAL A 523 0.04 -26.62 -7.75
C VAL A 523 1.45 -26.11 -8.05
N ALA A 524 2.46 -26.54 -7.30
CA ALA A 524 3.86 -26.21 -7.56
C ALA A 524 4.38 -26.88 -8.86
N ALA A 525 4.05 -28.15 -9.11
CA ALA A 525 4.41 -28.84 -10.34
C ALA A 525 3.69 -28.26 -11.57
N ARG A 526 2.38 -27.95 -11.46
CA ARG A 526 1.66 -27.21 -12.51
C ARG A 526 2.25 -25.79 -12.69
N ARG A 527 2.63 -25.16 -11.58
CA ARG A 527 3.49 -23.96 -11.47
C ARG A 527 4.69 -24.00 -12.41
N ALA A 528 5.43 -25.10 -12.40
CA ALA A 528 6.66 -25.29 -13.15
C ALA A 528 6.47 -25.52 -14.66
N ASP A 529 5.25 -25.81 -15.14
CA ASP A 529 4.97 -25.96 -16.57
C ASP A 529 4.74 -24.58 -17.23
N PRO A 530 5.59 -24.15 -18.18
CA PRO A 530 5.37 -22.91 -18.94
C PRO A 530 4.18 -23.00 -19.91
N ALA A 531 3.67 -24.20 -20.23
CA ALA A 531 2.47 -24.37 -21.05
C ALA A 531 1.16 -24.28 -20.24
N ALA A 532 1.22 -24.28 -18.91
CA ALA A 532 0.03 -24.18 -18.05
C ALA A 532 -0.65 -22.79 -18.17
N ARG A 533 -1.78 -22.78 -18.89
CA ARG A 533 -2.70 -21.63 -19.06
C ARG A 533 -3.58 -21.44 -17.82
N ALA A 534 -4.06 -20.23 -17.57
CA ALA A 534 -4.91 -19.88 -16.41
C ALA A 534 -4.30 -20.37 -15.09
N CYS A 535 -3.13 -19.81 -14.74
CA CYS A 535 -2.32 -20.26 -13.61
C CYS A 535 -1.67 -19.05 -12.94
N SER A 536 -1.78 -18.93 -11.62
CA SER A 536 -1.21 -17.82 -10.86
C SER A 536 0.28 -18.07 -10.59
N ARG A 537 1.11 -17.06 -10.86
CA ARG A 537 2.58 -17.14 -10.92
C ARG A 537 3.22 -16.13 -9.96
N ASP A 538 4.54 -16.22 -9.85
CA ASP A 538 5.42 -15.29 -9.14
C ASP A 538 4.89 -14.74 -7.79
N ARG A 539 4.34 -13.54 -7.72
CA ARG A 539 3.85 -12.94 -6.46
C ARG A 539 2.48 -13.43 -6.02
N LEU A 540 1.70 -14.04 -6.93
CA LEU A 540 0.41 -14.68 -6.66
C LEU A 540 0.51 -16.23 -6.58
N ALA A 541 1.73 -16.77 -6.49
CA ALA A 541 1.99 -18.15 -6.09
C ALA A 541 1.68 -18.39 -4.59
N LEU A 542 0.42 -18.18 -4.19
CA LEU A 542 -0.03 -18.14 -2.79
C LEU A 542 -0.16 -19.53 -2.13
N ILE A 543 -0.21 -20.61 -2.92
CA ILE A 543 -0.29 -22.00 -2.47
C ILE A 543 0.60 -22.90 -3.35
N ASP A 544 1.03 -24.04 -2.81
CA ASP A 544 1.89 -25.01 -3.50
C ASP A 544 1.23 -26.38 -3.71
N ARG A 545 0.21 -26.70 -2.91
CA ARG A 545 -0.50 -27.99 -2.92
C ARG A 545 -1.92 -27.80 -2.42
N VAL A 546 -2.87 -28.53 -3.01
CA VAL A 546 -4.22 -28.69 -2.44
C VAL A 546 -4.47 -30.17 -2.18
N GLU A 547 -4.91 -30.49 -0.97
CA GLU A 547 -5.47 -31.79 -0.61
C GLU A 547 -6.98 -31.74 -0.81
N VAL A 548 -7.54 -32.74 -1.50
CA VAL A 548 -8.93 -32.74 -1.96
C VAL A 548 -9.67 -33.98 -1.48
N VAL A 549 -10.91 -33.80 -1.04
CA VAL A 549 -11.89 -34.86 -0.77
C VAL A 549 -13.16 -34.53 -1.57
N ASP A 550 -13.41 -35.23 -2.68
CA ASP A 550 -14.39 -34.81 -3.70
C ASP A 550 -15.86 -34.85 -3.24
N GLU A 551 -16.22 -35.80 -2.37
CA GLU A 551 -17.55 -35.87 -1.73
C GLU A 551 -17.52 -35.31 -0.28
N GLY A 552 -16.49 -34.52 0.05
CA GLY A 552 -16.23 -34.01 1.39
C GLY A 552 -16.85 -32.65 1.71
N GLY A 553 -16.49 -32.15 2.89
CA GLY A 553 -16.86 -30.82 3.39
C GLY A 553 -18.28 -30.72 3.94
N ASN A 554 -18.64 -29.52 4.41
CA ASN A 554 -19.91 -29.27 5.10
C ASN A 554 -21.16 -29.41 4.21
N TYR A 555 -20.98 -29.57 2.89
CA TYR A 555 -22.04 -29.67 1.89
C TYR A 555 -21.97 -30.95 1.04
N GLY A 556 -20.95 -31.80 1.22
CA GLY A 556 -20.77 -33.05 0.47
C GLY A 556 -20.49 -32.89 -1.03
N ALA A 557 -20.15 -31.69 -1.49
CA ALA A 557 -19.87 -31.37 -2.90
C ALA A 557 -18.38 -31.09 -3.16
N GLY A 558 -17.53 -31.30 -2.17
CA GLY A 558 -16.08 -31.12 -2.26
C GLY A 558 -15.50 -30.38 -1.06
N TYR A 559 -14.27 -30.73 -0.70
CA TYR A 559 -13.48 -30.05 0.30
C TYR A 559 -12.02 -29.92 -0.14
N LEU A 560 -11.46 -28.73 0.07
CA LEU A 560 -10.09 -28.36 -0.24
C LEU A 560 -9.35 -27.99 1.04
N HIS A 561 -8.14 -28.52 1.22
CA HIS A 561 -7.22 -28.20 2.30
C HIS A 561 -5.86 -27.75 1.75
N SER A 562 -5.25 -26.74 2.35
CA SER A 562 -3.89 -26.30 2.01
C SER A 562 -3.15 -25.83 3.25
N LEU A 563 -1.91 -26.30 3.43
CA LEU A 563 -1.01 -25.89 4.51
C LEU A 563 0.26 -25.27 3.92
N ARG A 564 0.48 -23.97 4.17
CA ARG A 564 1.67 -23.23 3.72
C ARG A 564 2.49 -22.73 4.91
N THR A 565 3.81 -22.92 4.87
CA THR A 565 4.74 -22.27 5.81
C THR A 565 4.84 -20.78 5.51
N ILE A 566 4.77 -19.93 6.53
CA ILE A 566 4.99 -18.49 6.41
C ILE A 566 6.50 -18.25 6.31
N ASP A 567 6.98 -17.64 5.22
CA ASP A 567 8.35 -17.15 5.13
C ASP A 567 8.39 -15.69 5.62
N PRO A 568 9.18 -15.35 6.65
CA PRO A 568 9.39 -13.95 7.05
C PRO A 568 9.93 -13.03 5.93
N GLY A 569 10.53 -13.61 4.89
CA GLY A 569 10.97 -12.95 3.66
C GLY A 569 9.90 -12.80 2.58
N ASP A 570 8.66 -13.27 2.78
CA ASP A 570 7.56 -13.12 1.84
C ASP A 570 7.38 -11.64 1.45
N TRP A 571 7.28 -11.39 0.14
CA TRP A 571 7.39 -10.06 -0.45
C TRP A 571 6.40 -9.04 0.14
N PHE A 572 5.18 -9.48 0.49
CA PHE A 572 4.14 -8.62 1.03
C PHE A 572 4.48 -8.07 2.44
N PHE A 573 5.32 -8.74 3.25
CA PHE A 573 5.74 -8.19 4.55
C PHE A 573 6.65 -6.95 4.39
N ALA A 574 7.31 -6.80 3.24
CA ALA A 574 8.08 -5.60 2.88
C ALA A 574 7.24 -4.51 2.19
N ARG A 575 5.91 -4.65 2.16
CA ARG A 575 4.97 -3.78 1.44
C ARG A 575 3.75 -3.39 2.27
N HIS A 576 3.12 -4.35 2.93
CA HIS A 576 1.90 -4.19 3.70
C HIS A 576 2.24 -3.66 5.11
N PHE A 577 1.83 -2.40 5.36
CA PHE A 577 2.07 -1.60 6.56
C PHE A 577 3.54 -1.50 7.03
N HIS A 578 4.23 -0.44 6.59
CA HIS A 578 5.60 -0.16 7.02
C HIS A 578 5.70 -0.02 8.56
N LEU A 579 6.60 -0.81 9.17
CA LEU A 579 6.82 -0.99 10.61
C LEU A 579 5.74 -1.79 11.37
N ASP A 580 4.71 -2.32 10.68
CA ASP A 580 3.64 -3.16 11.26
C ASP A 580 3.34 -4.39 10.35
N PRO A 581 4.35 -5.23 10.04
CA PRO A 581 4.25 -6.25 9.00
C PRO A 581 3.29 -7.38 9.36
N VAL A 582 2.34 -7.61 8.47
CA VAL A 582 1.24 -8.59 8.60
C VAL A 582 0.80 -9.03 7.19
N ILE A 583 0.29 -10.25 7.01
CA ILE A 583 -0.25 -10.67 5.70
C ILE A 583 -1.50 -9.83 5.36
N PRO A 584 -1.66 -9.32 4.12
CA PRO A 584 -2.92 -8.72 3.67
C PRO A 584 -4.08 -9.72 3.76
N GLY A 585 -5.19 -9.32 4.38
CA GLY A 585 -6.38 -10.18 4.48
C GLY A 585 -6.96 -10.54 3.09
N SER A 586 -6.85 -9.60 2.15
CA SER A 586 -7.17 -9.76 0.73
C SER A 586 -6.39 -10.90 0.06
N LEU A 587 -5.10 -11.07 0.34
CA LEU A 587 -4.32 -12.23 -0.13
C LEU A 587 -4.73 -13.54 0.56
N GLY A 588 -5.32 -13.47 1.75
CA GLY A 588 -5.99 -14.62 2.38
C GLY A 588 -7.28 -15.04 1.66
N VAL A 589 -8.01 -14.09 1.07
CA VAL A 589 -9.16 -14.40 0.18
C VAL A 589 -8.65 -14.97 -1.15
N GLU A 590 -7.63 -14.35 -1.76
CA GLU A 590 -7.04 -14.79 -3.03
C GLU A 590 -6.42 -16.19 -2.93
N SER A 591 -5.88 -16.60 -1.77
CA SER A 591 -5.37 -17.98 -1.60
C SER A 591 -6.49 -19.03 -1.58
N VAL A 592 -7.71 -18.68 -1.14
CA VAL A 592 -8.90 -19.55 -1.27
C VAL A 592 -9.39 -19.57 -2.72
N ILE A 593 -9.40 -18.42 -3.41
CA ILE A 593 -9.71 -18.34 -4.84
C ILE A 593 -8.75 -19.21 -5.65
N HIS A 594 -7.45 -19.10 -5.40
CA HIS A 594 -6.41 -19.91 -6.04
C HIS A 594 -6.63 -21.40 -5.79
N ALA A 595 -6.97 -21.83 -4.58
CA ALA A 595 -7.30 -23.24 -4.30
C ALA A 595 -8.51 -23.74 -5.10
N VAL A 596 -9.56 -22.92 -5.22
CA VAL A 596 -10.75 -23.23 -6.03
C VAL A 596 -10.46 -23.24 -7.52
N GLN A 597 -9.65 -22.29 -8.02
CA GLN A 597 -9.19 -22.25 -9.41
C GLN A 597 -8.46 -23.54 -9.80
N GLU A 598 -7.47 -23.98 -9.01
CA GLU A 598 -6.72 -25.20 -9.29
C GLU A 598 -7.62 -26.45 -9.24
N TRP A 599 -8.55 -26.52 -8.28
CA TRP A 599 -9.56 -27.59 -8.24
C TRP A 599 -10.50 -27.60 -9.44
N MET A 600 -10.91 -26.44 -9.95
CA MET A 600 -11.77 -26.35 -11.14
C MET A 600 -11.07 -26.86 -12.41
N LEU A 601 -9.75 -26.72 -12.52
CA LEU A 601 -9.00 -27.26 -13.65
C LEU A 601 -8.74 -28.77 -13.50
N ASP A 602 -8.35 -29.22 -12.31
CA ASP A 602 -8.13 -30.62 -11.98
C ASP A 602 -9.41 -31.48 -12.11
N ALA A 603 -10.57 -30.93 -11.73
CA ALA A 603 -11.88 -31.56 -11.90
C ALA A 603 -12.46 -31.43 -13.34
N GLY A 604 -11.64 -31.00 -14.31
CA GLY A 604 -11.99 -31.01 -15.74
C GLY A 604 -13.02 -29.97 -16.18
N PHE A 605 -13.29 -28.91 -15.40
CA PHE A 605 -14.29 -27.91 -15.80
C PHE A 605 -13.83 -27.03 -16.98
N ALA A 606 -12.55 -27.07 -17.35
CA ALA A 606 -12.01 -26.45 -18.57
C ALA A 606 -12.09 -27.36 -19.82
N ASP A 607 -12.47 -28.63 -19.69
CA ASP A 607 -12.41 -29.58 -20.80
C ASP A 607 -13.36 -29.20 -21.94
N GLY A 608 -12.78 -28.96 -23.12
CA GLY A 608 -13.50 -28.52 -24.32
C GLY A 608 -13.59 -27.00 -24.50
N MET A 609 -13.18 -26.18 -23.52
CA MET A 609 -13.06 -24.73 -23.70
C MET A 609 -11.91 -24.38 -24.65
N ALA A 610 -12.14 -23.43 -25.56
CA ALA A 610 -11.16 -22.93 -26.51
C ALA A 610 -10.26 -21.82 -25.91
N ASP A 611 -10.78 -21.03 -24.98
CA ASP A 611 -10.03 -20.01 -24.26
C ASP A 611 -10.47 -19.86 -22.79
N PRO A 612 -10.21 -20.86 -21.93
CA PRO A 612 -10.63 -20.86 -20.53
C PRO A 612 -9.98 -19.73 -19.72
N VAL A 613 -10.80 -18.97 -18.98
CA VAL A 613 -10.39 -17.82 -18.15
C VAL A 613 -11.14 -17.80 -16.82
N PHE A 614 -10.46 -17.33 -15.75
CA PHE A 614 -11.11 -17.11 -14.46
C PHE A 614 -11.62 -15.69 -14.28
N ARG A 615 -12.76 -15.57 -13.60
CA ARG A 615 -13.43 -14.32 -13.25
C ARG A 615 -14.04 -14.44 -11.85
N ILE A 616 -14.39 -13.29 -11.25
CA ILE A 616 -15.28 -13.24 -10.09
C ILE A 616 -16.69 -12.98 -10.61
N PRO A 617 -17.68 -13.85 -10.33
CA PRO A 617 -19.00 -13.78 -10.96
C PRO A 617 -19.81 -12.56 -10.52
N VAL A 618 -20.61 -12.05 -11.45
CA VAL A 618 -21.51 -10.91 -11.22
C VAL A 618 -22.68 -11.32 -10.31
N GLY A 619 -23.07 -10.41 -9.41
CA GLY A 619 -24.30 -10.51 -8.62
C GLY A 619 -24.27 -11.48 -7.44
N ILE A 620 -23.17 -12.23 -7.24
CA ILE A 620 -22.95 -13.02 -6.02
C ILE A 620 -22.28 -12.14 -4.97
N ALA A 621 -22.97 -11.91 -3.86
CA ALA A 621 -22.41 -11.21 -2.71
C ALA A 621 -21.67 -12.20 -1.81
N PHE A 622 -20.38 -11.93 -1.57
CA PHE A 622 -19.59 -12.66 -0.57
C PHE A 622 -19.39 -11.81 0.68
N SER A 623 -19.05 -12.46 1.80
CA SER A 623 -18.65 -11.78 3.03
C SER A 623 -17.41 -12.40 3.65
N TRP A 624 -16.68 -11.62 4.43
CA TRP A 624 -15.52 -12.08 5.19
C TRP A 624 -15.54 -11.55 6.62
N ARG A 625 -14.90 -12.26 7.54
CA ARG A 625 -14.72 -11.88 8.95
C ARG A 625 -13.30 -12.21 9.38
N TYR A 626 -12.63 -11.23 10.01
CA TYR A 626 -11.28 -11.40 10.55
C TYR A 626 -11.28 -11.17 12.07
N ARG A 627 -10.80 -12.15 12.86
CA ARG A 627 -10.64 -12.07 14.32
C ARG A 627 -9.22 -12.42 14.79
N GLY A 628 -8.26 -12.16 13.91
CA GLY A 628 -6.84 -12.25 14.21
C GLY A 628 -6.01 -11.80 13.02
N GLN A 629 -4.70 -11.97 13.14
CA GLN A 629 -3.73 -11.59 12.12
C GLN A 629 -2.69 -12.69 11.92
N PHE A 630 -2.08 -12.74 10.73
CA PHE A 630 -0.90 -13.56 10.42
C PHE A 630 0.36 -12.69 10.45
N LEU A 631 1.23 -12.94 11.43
CA LEU A 631 2.54 -12.32 11.55
C LEU A 631 3.63 -13.17 10.85
N PRO A 632 4.80 -12.58 10.51
CA PRO A 632 5.97 -13.33 10.05
C PRO A 632 6.39 -14.50 10.96
N THR A 633 6.02 -14.46 12.24
CA THR A 633 6.36 -15.45 13.26
C THR A 633 5.30 -16.52 13.50
N ASP A 634 4.12 -16.45 12.88
CA ASP A 634 3.00 -17.37 13.16
C ASP A 634 3.18 -18.77 12.52
N GLY A 635 4.26 -18.99 11.76
CA GLY A 635 4.74 -20.31 11.33
C GLY A 635 4.02 -20.90 10.12
N THR A 636 2.70 -21.06 10.16
CA THR A 636 1.91 -21.63 9.06
C THR A 636 0.56 -20.95 8.87
N VAL A 637 0.10 -20.95 7.62
CA VAL A 637 -1.31 -20.74 7.23
C VAL A 637 -1.91 -22.09 6.90
N GLU A 638 -2.92 -22.51 7.65
CA GLU A 638 -3.81 -23.63 7.31
C GLU A 638 -5.10 -23.04 6.71
N LEU A 639 -5.55 -23.59 5.59
CA LEU A 639 -6.66 -23.09 4.77
C LEU A 639 -7.63 -24.21 4.48
N GLU A 640 -8.93 -23.92 4.62
CA GLU A 640 -10.02 -24.79 4.19
C GLU A 640 -10.97 -24.06 3.24
N ALA A 641 -11.51 -24.80 2.27
CA ALA A 641 -12.67 -24.39 1.48
C ALA A 641 -13.65 -25.56 1.35
N HIS A 642 -14.92 -25.32 1.66
CA HIS A 642 -16.02 -26.26 1.46
C HIS A 642 -16.77 -25.85 0.20
N ILE A 643 -16.77 -26.72 -0.82
CA ILE A 643 -17.54 -26.49 -2.05
C ILE A 643 -19.03 -26.54 -1.71
N LYS A 644 -19.73 -25.42 -1.92
CA LYS A 644 -21.11 -25.17 -1.46
C LYS A 644 -22.14 -25.26 -2.57
N SER A 645 -21.79 -24.79 -3.78
CA SER A 645 -22.55 -25.11 -4.98
C SER A 645 -21.66 -25.05 -6.22
N VAL A 646 -21.91 -25.97 -7.16
CA VAL A 646 -21.33 -25.96 -8.51
C VAL A 646 -22.47 -25.77 -9.50
N ARG A 647 -22.35 -24.79 -10.40
CA ARG A 647 -23.37 -24.46 -11.42
C ARG A 647 -22.68 -24.40 -12.78
N ARG A 648 -23.26 -25.07 -13.77
CA ARG A 648 -22.81 -25.06 -15.17
C ARG A 648 -23.93 -24.51 -16.04
N ASP A 649 -23.59 -23.63 -16.96
CA ASP A 649 -24.50 -23.04 -17.95
C ASP A 649 -23.82 -22.98 -19.33
N GLU A 650 -24.29 -22.12 -20.23
CA GLU A 650 -23.75 -21.98 -21.60
C GLU A 650 -22.54 -21.05 -21.70
N HIS A 651 -22.20 -20.31 -20.64
CA HIS A 651 -21.05 -19.41 -20.59
C HIS A 651 -19.88 -19.98 -19.77
N GLY A 652 -20.16 -20.80 -18.75
CA GLY A 652 -19.09 -21.42 -17.97
C GLY A 652 -19.54 -22.28 -16.79
N THR A 653 -18.66 -22.36 -15.79
CA THR A 653 -18.93 -22.95 -14.48
C THR A 653 -18.72 -21.89 -13.39
N THR A 654 -19.75 -21.64 -12.58
CA THR A 654 -19.62 -20.90 -11.32
C THR A 654 -19.56 -21.87 -10.15
N VAL A 655 -18.54 -21.72 -9.30
CA VAL A 655 -18.37 -22.43 -8.03
C VAL A 655 -18.52 -21.42 -6.90
N VAL A 656 -19.26 -21.80 -5.85
CA VAL A 656 -19.40 -21.03 -4.61
C VAL A 656 -18.87 -21.89 -3.46
N VAL A 657 -18.11 -21.27 -2.55
CA VAL A 657 -17.50 -21.92 -1.39
C VAL A 657 -17.70 -21.09 -0.12
N ASP A 658 -17.71 -21.78 1.02
CA ASP A 658 -17.43 -21.15 2.32
C ASP A 658 -16.02 -21.59 2.75
N GLY A 659 -15.20 -20.65 3.21
CA GLY A 659 -13.79 -20.86 3.50
C GLY A 659 -13.39 -20.40 4.90
N SER A 660 -12.22 -20.83 5.37
CA SER A 660 -11.64 -20.37 6.63
C SER A 660 -10.11 -20.49 6.61
N LEU A 661 -9.42 -19.64 7.38
CA LEU A 661 -7.97 -19.72 7.55
C LEU A 661 -7.59 -19.69 9.04
N TRP A 662 -6.61 -20.51 9.40
CA TRP A 662 -6.06 -20.70 10.73
C TRP A 662 -4.57 -20.35 10.74
N LYS A 663 -4.14 -19.80 11.88
CA LYS A 663 -2.76 -19.98 12.36
C LYS A 663 -2.73 -21.13 13.38
N PRO A 664 -1.57 -21.69 13.77
CA PRO A 664 -1.50 -22.90 14.59
C PRO A 664 -2.47 -22.92 15.79
N GLY A 665 -3.51 -23.74 15.70
CA GLY A 665 -4.52 -23.93 16.74
C GLY A 665 -5.61 -22.84 16.85
N LEU A 666 -5.67 -21.84 15.96
CA LEU A 666 -6.63 -20.74 16.05
C LEU A 666 -7.16 -20.30 14.67
N ARG A 667 -8.47 -20.52 14.45
CA ARG A 667 -9.22 -20.00 13.29
C ARG A 667 -9.34 -18.48 13.40
N ILE A 668 -8.90 -17.74 12.39
CA ILE A 668 -8.89 -16.27 12.42
C ILE A 668 -9.62 -15.62 11.25
N TYR A 669 -9.69 -16.26 10.08
CA TYR A 669 -10.49 -15.78 8.94
C TYR A 669 -11.65 -16.75 8.65
N GLU A 670 -12.78 -16.19 8.24
CA GLU A 670 -13.98 -16.91 7.78
C GLU A 670 -14.55 -16.17 6.58
N LEU A 671 -14.81 -16.89 5.49
CA LEU A 671 -15.31 -16.39 4.21
C LEU A 671 -16.62 -17.13 3.89
N VAL A 672 -17.65 -16.41 3.47
CA VAL A 672 -18.98 -16.98 3.20
C VAL A 672 -19.48 -16.52 1.84
N ASP A 673 -19.95 -17.47 1.03
CA ASP A 673 -20.43 -17.31 -0.34
C ASP A 673 -19.38 -16.67 -1.30
N LEU A 674 -18.10 -16.98 -1.06
CA LEU A 674 -17.01 -16.64 -1.98
C LEU A 674 -17.18 -17.44 -3.27
N ALA A 675 -17.09 -16.78 -4.42
CA ALA A 675 -17.42 -17.39 -5.71
C ALA A 675 -16.34 -17.17 -6.77
N VAL A 676 -16.14 -18.19 -7.62
CA VAL A 676 -15.18 -18.21 -8.72
C VAL A 676 -15.89 -18.70 -9.97
N GLU A 677 -15.69 -18.00 -11.08
CA GLU A 677 -16.24 -18.32 -12.40
C GLU A 677 -15.10 -18.76 -13.33
N LEU A 678 -15.29 -19.87 -14.04
CA LEU A 678 -14.46 -20.33 -15.14
C LEU A 678 -15.30 -20.31 -16.41
N ALA A 679 -14.96 -19.42 -17.33
CA ALA A 679 -15.69 -19.20 -18.57
C ALA A 679 -14.79 -19.41 -19.80
N ASP A 680 -15.37 -19.67 -20.97
CA ASP A 680 -14.64 -19.57 -22.23
C ASP A 680 -14.75 -18.13 -22.73
N ARG A 681 -13.60 -17.44 -22.86
CA ARG A 681 -13.56 -16.05 -23.37
C ARG A 681 -14.22 -15.95 -24.75
N LYS A 682 -14.09 -16.99 -25.59
CA LYS A 682 -14.67 -17.03 -26.96
C LYS A 682 -16.16 -17.39 -27.02
N ALA A 683 -16.78 -17.72 -25.88
CA ALA A 683 -18.23 -17.82 -25.73
C ALA A 683 -18.84 -16.55 -25.09
N SER A 684 -18.01 -15.54 -24.83
CA SER A 684 -18.40 -14.22 -24.30
C SER A 684 -18.37 -13.09 -25.36
N GLU A 685 -17.97 -13.40 -26.61
CA GLU A 685 -17.86 -12.48 -27.77
C GLU A 685 -18.94 -12.76 -28.83
#